data_AF-A0A2T6KMJ8-F1
#
_entry.id   AF-A0A2T6KMJ8-F1
#
_cell.length_a   1.000
_cell.length_b   1.000
_cell.length_c   1.000
_cell.angle_alpha   90.00
_cell.angle_beta   90.00
_cell.angle_gamma   90.00
#
_symmetry.space_group_name_H-M   'P 1'
#
loop_
_entity.id
_entity.type
_entity.pdbx_description
1 polymer ?
#
loop_
_entity_poly.entity_id
_entity_poly.type
_entity_poly.pdbx_seq_one_letter_code
_entity_poly.pdbx_strand_id
1 'polypeptide(L)'
;MVMKTPGVYIVEKSAFPNSVVQVATAVPAFIGYTEKAENGDVSLFDTPFRITSFSEYINYFGGAPKPIYKLVEFVEDKVAKPTKPLSEDGAAAKDRLPRAIFNAGDKKYELVQTNPAFCLFGAMRLFFQNGGGACYVTSIGPYKIDNDPAEIEKGKPKKIDNAMDAEKMLAALTRLQKEPEPTMVVIPETTRLARQNAVKVQQAMLKHCGNDMKNRFAILDIFAGHLDQKDPMGDPVATFRNDVGINNLDFGAAYYPWMHTSIFQTRDFSYENVDGESHKLMIAKLLESVKRDKALAPEINRISVAKVTGDFTISVPFKEAVLVTSHDITAEDDVSKKAGLTFEVKNVTGGTISPMTFTGEDLGDEDTESKVSFTHDGESPDGRVELIVKDEAGYQTDLIKIKVELIGQIIKTQPAAEAGEKAVIPTDPVLCTIHMEGADVKTLSLLDGDDPVMERVIDGVGNWKADPKGTITFTPSPDFEGPEAKIKYQIDVTEGEVTTTKSETLRVLVDGMTPIVSQGPSPATIDKTLRSLVPLYGVMMDTITKRENCMPPAAGMAGLYTMVDNSRGVWKAPANISVNSVVGPTVNIDHAEQENLNVSTTGKSINAIRPFVGEGTLVWGARTLDGNSLDWRYINVRRTMIMMEESIRLASKAYVFEPNTANTWVTMKSMIENFLTSIWKQGGLAGAVPEDAFSVHVGLGDTMTAVDILEGILRITVLVAVVRPAEFIEITFQQQMQKS
;
A
#
# COMPACT_ATOMS: atom_id res chain seq x y z
N MET A 1 26.44 39.59 40.54
CA MET A 1 27.79 40.19 40.45
C MET A 1 27.90 41.25 41.54
N VAL A 2 28.85 41.12 42.47
CA VAL A 2 29.07 42.16 43.51
C VAL A 2 29.85 43.31 42.88
N MET A 3 29.22 44.48 42.75
CA MET A 3 29.82 45.67 42.13
C MET A 3 30.82 46.32 43.11
N LYS A 4 32.06 46.55 42.67
CA LYS A 4 33.18 46.99 43.52
C LYS A 4 33.71 48.39 43.25
N THR A 5 33.13 49.17 42.34
CA THR A 5 33.57 50.54 42.06
C THR A 5 32.41 51.50 41.75
N PRO A 6 32.52 52.80 42.09
CA PRO A 6 31.52 53.79 41.71
C PRO A 6 31.60 54.12 40.22
N GLY A 7 30.49 53.94 39.48
CA GLY A 7 30.35 54.24 38.06
C GLY A 7 28.92 53.97 37.56
N VAL A 8 28.59 54.42 36.35
CA VAL A 8 27.31 54.09 35.68
C VAL A 8 27.51 52.80 34.89
N TYR A 9 26.72 51.77 35.21
CA TYR A 9 26.72 50.50 34.49
C TYR A 9 25.47 50.42 33.61
N ILE A 10 25.66 50.21 32.30
CA ILE A 10 24.58 49.86 31.39
C ILE A 10 24.55 48.34 31.31
N VAL A 11 23.45 47.74 31.80
CA VAL A 11 23.18 46.31 31.67
C VAL A 11 22.15 46.16 30.56
N GLU A 12 22.56 45.58 29.44
CA GLU A 12 21.63 45.18 28.40
C GLU A 12 20.92 43.91 28.88
N LYS A 13 19.71 44.07 29.42
CA LYS A 13 18.79 42.94 29.58
C LYS A 13 18.08 42.75 28.24
N SER A 14 18.10 41.54 27.71
CA SER A 14 17.20 41.18 26.60
C SER A 14 15.78 41.55 27.02
N ALA A 15 15.15 42.48 26.28
CA ALA A 15 13.85 43.05 26.62
C ALA A 15 12.68 42.10 26.36
N PHE A 16 12.93 40.94 25.75
CA PHE A 16 11.92 39.95 25.42
C PHE A 16 12.25 38.63 26.13
N PRO A 17 11.38 38.17 27.06
CA PRO A 17 11.45 36.81 27.56
C PRO A 17 11.38 35.81 26.41
N ASN A 18 11.92 34.60 26.61
CA ASN A 18 11.54 33.46 25.77
C ASN A 18 10.01 33.36 25.76
N SER A 19 9.39 33.10 24.61
CA SER A 19 7.94 32.92 24.49
C SER A 19 7.59 31.45 24.50
N VAL A 20 6.42 31.08 25.03
CA VAL A 20 5.90 29.74 24.81
C VAL A 20 5.44 29.65 23.35
N VAL A 21 6.06 28.73 22.61
CA VAL A 21 5.59 28.37 21.27
C VAL A 21 4.63 27.19 21.41
N GLN A 22 3.48 27.31 20.75
CA GLN A 22 2.50 26.23 20.70
C GLN A 22 3.10 25.01 20.00
N VAL A 23 2.99 23.84 20.62
CA VAL A 23 3.37 22.57 19.98
C VAL A 23 2.36 22.14 18.93
N ALA A 24 2.79 21.30 18.00
CA ALA A 24 1.89 20.67 17.04
C ALA A 24 0.76 19.93 17.78
N THR A 25 -0.47 19.98 17.26
CA THR A 25 -1.63 19.26 17.82
C THR A 25 -2.12 18.13 16.91
N ALA A 26 -1.68 18.15 15.65
CA ALA A 26 -2.32 17.47 14.53
C ALA A 26 -1.39 16.50 13.76
N VAL A 27 -0.47 15.81 14.48
CA VAL A 27 0.51 14.90 13.89
C VAL A 27 0.27 13.47 14.39
N PRO A 28 -0.52 12.66 13.70
CA PRO A 28 -0.73 11.26 14.08
C PRO A 28 0.47 10.39 13.73
N ALA A 29 0.66 9.32 14.50
CA ALA A 29 1.53 8.20 14.18
C ALA A 29 0.69 6.96 13.87
N PHE A 30 0.94 6.38 12.70
CA PHE A 30 0.35 5.15 12.22
C PHE A 30 1.36 4.00 12.32
N ILE A 31 0.90 2.85 12.80
CA ILE A 31 1.70 1.62 12.89
C ILE A 31 0.95 0.53 12.13
N GLY A 32 1.66 -0.21 11.28
CA GLY A 32 1.10 -1.34 10.54
C GLY A 32 2.02 -1.86 9.45
N TYR A 33 1.49 -2.76 8.62
CA TYR A 33 2.24 -3.38 7.53
C TYR A 33 2.14 -2.55 6.25
N THR A 34 3.21 -2.57 5.46
CA THR A 34 3.31 -1.83 4.20
C THR A 34 3.81 -2.75 3.08
N GLU A 35 3.82 -2.29 1.83
CA GLU A 35 4.39 -3.11 0.73
C GLU A 35 5.91 -3.18 0.88
N LYS A 36 6.51 -2.02 1.08
CA LYS A 36 7.94 -1.79 1.27
C LYS A 36 8.14 -0.75 2.37
N ALA A 37 9.38 -0.51 2.77
CA ALA A 37 9.72 0.60 3.66
C ALA A 37 11.17 0.99 3.38
N GLU A 38 11.38 1.95 2.49
CA GLU A 38 12.69 2.31 1.98
C GLU A 38 12.77 3.80 1.61
N ASN A 39 13.94 4.39 1.75
CA ASN A 39 14.28 5.73 1.27
C ASN A 39 15.64 5.67 0.57
N GLY A 40 15.63 5.45 -0.75
CA GLY A 40 16.84 5.03 -1.47
C GLY A 40 17.35 3.71 -0.90
N ASP A 41 18.63 3.66 -0.57
CA ASP A 41 19.28 2.45 -0.01
C ASP A 41 19.03 2.26 1.51
N VAL A 42 18.28 3.17 2.15
CA VAL A 42 18.01 3.12 3.58
C VAL A 42 16.68 2.43 3.84
N SER A 43 16.73 1.28 4.52
CA SER A 43 15.52 0.62 5.03
C SER A 43 14.85 1.46 6.12
N LEU A 44 13.53 1.62 6.00
CA LEU A 44 12.66 2.31 6.95
C LEU A 44 11.83 1.32 7.79
N PHE A 45 12.02 0.01 7.63
CA PHE A 45 11.34 -0.96 8.47
C PHE A 45 11.68 -0.71 9.94
N ASP A 46 10.68 -0.90 10.80
CA ASP A 46 10.78 -0.71 12.25
C ASP A 46 11.18 0.71 12.69
N THR A 47 11.20 1.67 11.78
CA THR A 47 11.62 3.05 12.04
C THR A 47 10.44 4.00 11.85
N PRO A 48 10.04 4.78 12.87
CA PRO A 48 9.06 5.85 12.69
C PRO A 48 9.60 6.87 11.69
N PHE A 49 8.86 7.09 10.61
CA PHE A 49 9.29 8.00 9.55
C PHE A 49 8.19 9.00 9.23
N ARG A 50 8.56 10.27 9.18
CA ARG A 50 7.64 11.40 9.00
C ARG A 50 7.39 11.63 7.51
N ILE A 51 6.12 11.71 7.14
CA ILE A 51 5.65 12.05 5.81
C ILE A 51 4.65 13.20 5.87
N THR A 52 4.47 13.90 4.75
CA THR A 52 3.58 15.07 4.62
C THR A 52 2.43 14.86 3.65
N SER A 53 2.48 13.81 2.82
CA SER A 53 1.48 13.56 1.79
C SER A 53 1.28 12.07 1.52
N PHE A 54 0.15 11.73 0.89
CA PHE A 54 -0.08 10.37 0.42
C PHE A 54 0.89 9.96 -0.70
N SER A 55 1.38 10.90 -1.50
CA SER A 55 2.39 10.61 -2.53
C SER A 55 3.72 10.16 -1.90
N GLU A 56 4.14 10.79 -0.80
CA GLU A 56 5.29 10.33 -0.02
C GLU A 56 5.04 8.95 0.59
N TYR A 57 3.81 8.68 1.06
CA TYR A 57 3.45 7.33 1.51
C TYR A 57 3.70 6.30 0.41
N ILE A 58 3.21 6.53 -0.81
CA ILE A 58 3.44 5.61 -1.94
C ILE A 58 4.94 5.46 -2.23
N ASN A 59 5.68 6.56 -2.25
CA ASN A 59 7.12 6.53 -2.57
C ASN A 59 7.92 5.69 -1.58
N TYR A 60 7.68 5.87 -0.28
CA TYR A 60 8.47 5.23 0.78
C TYR A 60 7.91 3.88 1.24
N PHE A 61 6.59 3.70 1.20
CA PHE A 61 5.91 2.54 1.78
C PHE A 61 5.15 1.67 0.76
N GLY A 62 5.00 2.15 -0.47
CA GLY A 62 4.38 1.43 -1.57
C GLY A 62 2.84 1.40 -1.56
N GLY A 63 2.30 0.47 -2.33
CA GLY A 63 0.91 0.34 -2.72
C GLY A 63 0.03 -0.48 -1.77
N ALA A 64 -1.18 -0.77 -2.27
CA ALA A 64 -2.16 -1.59 -1.58
C ALA A 64 -1.72 -3.06 -1.53
N PRO A 65 -2.05 -3.80 -0.46
CA PRO A 65 -1.90 -5.25 -0.47
C PRO A 65 -2.82 -5.87 -1.53
N LYS A 66 -2.41 -6.99 -2.15
CA LYS A 66 -3.25 -7.79 -3.05
C LYS A 66 -3.98 -8.86 -2.23
N PRO A 67 -5.28 -8.69 -1.90
CA PRO A 67 -6.03 -9.74 -1.21
C PRO A 67 -6.23 -10.93 -2.13
N ILE A 68 -6.07 -12.14 -1.60
CA ILE A 68 -6.26 -13.40 -2.31
C ILE A 68 -7.44 -14.14 -1.70
N TYR A 69 -8.34 -14.61 -2.54
CA TYR A 69 -9.63 -15.18 -2.18
C TYR A 69 -9.79 -16.61 -2.70
N LYS A 70 -10.25 -17.49 -1.81
CA LYS A 70 -10.75 -18.80 -2.18
C LYS A 70 -12.23 -18.73 -2.47
N LEU A 71 -12.68 -19.32 -3.57
CA LEU A 71 -14.10 -19.43 -3.91
C LEU A 71 -14.68 -20.73 -3.35
N VAL A 72 -15.71 -20.62 -2.51
CA VAL A 72 -16.41 -21.79 -1.94
C VAL A 72 -17.91 -21.66 -2.08
N GLU A 73 -18.62 -22.79 -2.20
CA GLU A 73 -20.08 -22.79 -2.10
C GLU A 73 -20.49 -22.40 -0.68
N PHE A 74 -21.34 -21.38 -0.56
CA PHE A 74 -21.82 -20.93 0.73
C PHE A 74 -23.05 -21.74 1.14
N VAL A 75 -22.87 -22.57 2.16
CA VAL A 75 -23.96 -23.26 2.84
C VAL A 75 -24.26 -22.52 4.14
N GLU A 76 -25.50 -22.10 4.30
CA GLU A 76 -25.95 -21.42 5.51
C GLU A 76 -25.96 -22.43 6.67
N ASP A 77 -24.95 -22.33 7.52
CA ASP A 77 -24.68 -23.31 8.55
C ASP A 77 -25.73 -23.19 9.66
N LYS A 78 -26.77 -24.03 9.62
CA LYS A 78 -27.82 -24.08 10.66
C LYS A 78 -27.41 -24.88 11.90
N VAL A 79 -26.25 -25.57 11.87
CA VAL A 79 -25.90 -26.59 12.88
C VAL A 79 -24.52 -26.37 13.52
N ALA A 80 -23.49 -25.89 12.80
CA ALA A 80 -22.21 -25.59 13.45
C ALA A 80 -22.34 -24.33 14.32
N LYS A 81 -22.12 -24.43 15.63
CA LYS A 81 -21.89 -23.27 16.49
C LYS A 81 -20.57 -22.66 16.03
N PRO A 82 -20.57 -21.58 15.25
CA PRO A 82 -19.32 -21.03 14.78
C PRO A 82 -18.62 -20.45 16.01
N THR A 83 -17.31 -20.66 16.19
CA THR A 83 -16.57 -19.97 17.27
C THR A 83 -16.81 -18.48 17.10
N LYS A 84 -17.52 -17.89 18.07
CA LYS A 84 -17.98 -16.49 18.05
C LYS A 84 -16.85 -15.64 18.61
N PRO A 85 -16.15 -14.79 17.82
CA PRO A 85 -14.99 -14.05 18.31
C PRO A 85 -15.27 -13.14 19.51
N LEU A 86 -16.53 -12.73 19.68
CA LEU A 86 -17.00 -11.89 20.79
C LEU A 86 -17.40 -12.69 22.05
N SER A 87 -17.50 -14.02 21.98
CA SER A 87 -17.72 -14.86 23.17
C SER A 87 -16.46 -14.97 24.02
N GLU A 88 -16.62 -15.38 25.29
CA GLU A 88 -15.49 -15.61 26.21
C GLU A 88 -14.50 -16.65 25.65
N ASP A 89 -15.02 -17.80 25.19
CA ASP A 89 -14.19 -18.87 24.58
C ASP A 89 -13.61 -18.49 23.20
N GLY A 90 -14.14 -17.44 22.58
CA GLY A 90 -13.75 -16.98 21.25
C GLY A 90 -12.63 -15.94 21.23
N ALA A 91 -12.08 -15.55 22.38
CA ALA A 91 -11.11 -14.45 22.47
C ALA A 91 -9.80 -14.68 21.66
N ALA A 92 -9.44 -15.94 21.40
CA ALA A 92 -8.30 -16.30 20.55
C ALA A 92 -8.62 -16.28 19.04
N ALA A 93 -9.89 -16.13 18.66
CA ALA A 93 -10.31 -16.07 17.27
C ALA A 93 -10.07 -14.67 16.67
N LYS A 94 -9.76 -14.64 15.38
CA LYS A 94 -9.74 -13.42 14.57
C LYS A 94 -11.15 -12.90 14.32
N ASP A 95 -11.25 -11.62 14.03
CA ASP A 95 -12.48 -11.07 13.47
C ASP A 95 -12.79 -11.83 12.17
N ARG A 96 -14.05 -12.22 11.98
CA ARG A 96 -14.46 -12.87 10.74
C ARG A 96 -14.45 -11.92 9.57
N LEU A 97 -14.48 -10.61 9.84
CA LEU A 97 -14.68 -9.56 8.86
C LEU A 97 -16.01 -9.76 8.11
N PRO A 98 -16.50 -8.75 7.39
CA PRO A 98 -17.67 -8.93 6.55
C PRO A 98 -17.45 -10.03 5.51
N ARG A 99 -18.44 -10.91 5.37
CA ARG A 99 -18.40 -12.03 4.43
C ARG A 99 -18.68 -11.55 3.01
N ALA A 100 -17.84 -11.97 2.06
CA ALA A 100 -17.96 -11.61 0.65
C ALA A 100 -18.83 -12.65 -0.08
N ILE A 101 -20.14 -12.60 0.14
CA ILE A 101 -21.12 -13.57 -0.40
C ILE A 101 -21.84 -13.00 -1.62
N PHE A 102 -21.98 -13.81 -2.66
CA PHE A 102 -22.74 -13.46 -3.87
C PHE A 102 -23.60 -14.63 -4.37
N ASN A 103 -24.58 -14.31 -5.22
CA ASN A 103 -25.44 -15.31 -5.85
C ASN A 103 -24.86 -15.72 -7.21
N ALA A 104 -24.85 -17.02 -7.51
CA ALA A 104 -24.57 -17.55 -8.84
C ALA A 104 -25.63 -18.63 -9.18
N GLY A 105 -26.64 -18.23 -9.96
CA GLY A 105 -27.85 -19.04 -10.14
C GLY A 105 -28.65 -19.16 -8.83
N ASP A 106 -29.09 -20.36 -8.50
CA ASP A 106 -29.88 -20.65 -7.29
C ASP A 106 -29.03 -20.86 -6.03
N LYS A 107 -27.70 -20.83 -6.18
CA LYS A 107 -26.74 -21.07 -5.11
C LYS A 107 -26.02 -19.80 -4.70
N LYS A 108 -25.55 -19.79 -3.46
CA LYS A 108 -24.67 -18.75 -2.94
C LYS A 108 -23.24 -19.25 -2.91
N TYR A 109 -22.31 -18.34 -3.14
CA TYR A 109 -20.88 -18.60 -3.05
C TYR A 109 -20.24 -17.51 -2.19
N GLU A 110 -19.14 -17.85 -1.54
CA GLU A 110 -18.35 -16.93 -0.73
C GLU A 110 -16.92 -16.86 -1.27
N LEU A 111 -16.41 -15.64 -1.34
CA LEU A 111 -14.99 -15.35 -1.54
C LEU A 111 -14.36 -15.23 -0.15
N VAL A 112 -13.67 -16.27 0.30
CA VAL A 112 -13.00 -16.31 1.61
C VAL A 112 -11.56 -15.86 1.43
N GLN A 113 -11.19 -14.72 2.03
CA GLN A 113 -9.80 -14.26 1.95
C GLN A 113 -8.87 -15.25 2.66
N THR A 114 -7.80 -15.67 1.99
CA THR A 114 -6.84 -16.66 2.50
C THR A 114 -5.60 -16.02 3.09
N ASN A 115 -5.19 -14.86 2.57
CA ASN A 115 -4.06 -14.12 3.10
C ASN A 115 -4.46 -13.07 4.15
N PRO A 116 -3.50 -12.55 4.94
CA PRO A 116 -3.76 -11.53 5.95
C PRO A 116 -4.42 -10.27 5.37
N ALA A 117 -5.47 -9.80 6.03
CA ALA A 117 -6.26 -8.64 5.64
C ALA A 117 -5.60 -7.32 6.11
N PHE A 118 -4.41 -7.00 5.59
CA PHE A 118 -3.74 -5.74 5.88
C PHE A 118 -4.59 -4.54 5.45
N CYS A 119 -4.68 -3.52 6.31
CA CYS A 119 -5.56 -2.38 6.04
C CYS A 119 -4.92 -1.01 6.26
N LEU A 120 -3.61 -0.95 6.57
CA LEU A 120 -2.93 0.33 6.75
C LEU A 120 -3.00 1.20 5.49
N PHE A 121 -2.77 0.67 4.29
CA PHE A 121 -2.85 1.43 3.04
C PHE A 121 -4.22 2.13 2.87
N GLY A 122 -5.32 1.38 3.05
CA GLY A 122 -6.67 1.93 2.96
C GLY A 122 -6.96 2.97 4.05
N ALA A 123 -6.47 2.71 5.26
CA ALA A 123 -6.55 3.63 6.39
C ALA A 123 -5.80 4.96 6.11
N MET A 124 -4.62 4.90 5.50
CA MET A 124 -3.85 6.11 5.12
C MET A 124 -4.56 6.92 4.04
N ARG A 125 -5.17 6.26 3.03
CA ARG A 125 -6.01 6.96 2.04
C ARG A 125 -7.17 7.68 2.72
N LEU A 126 -7.86 6.99 3.63
CA LEU A 126 -8.97 7.57 4.39
C LEU A 126 -8.53 8.76 5.25
N PHE A 127 -7.37 8.67 5.91
CA PHE A 127 -6.76 9.75 6.68
C PHE A 127 -6.54 11.00 5.82
N PHE A 128 -5.81 10.89 4.70
CA PHE A 128 -5.49 12.05 3.86
C PHE A 128 -6.75 12.64 3.18
N GLN A 129 -7.72 11.82 2.79
CA GLN A 129 -9.00 12.29 2.21
C GLN A 129 -9.90 13.01 3.23
N ASN A 130 -9.67 12.80 4.52
CA ASN A 130 -10.39 13.46 5.61
C ASN A 130 -9.57 14.61 6.23
N GLY A 131 -8.66 15.22 5.46
CA GLY A 131 -7.89 16.39 5.90
C GLY A 131 -6.61 16.07 6.68
N GLY A 132 -6.12 14.83 6.54
CA GLY A 132 -4.81 14.44 7.04
C GLY A 132 -3.67 15.27 6.44
N GLY A 133 -2.65 15.52 7.25
CA GLY A 133 -1.45 16.28 6.90
C GLY A 133 -0.19 15.51 7.29
N ALA A 134 0.78 16.21 7.89
CA ALA A 134 1.99 15.57 8.38
C ALA A 134 1.67 14.46 9.39
N CYS A 135 2.27 13.29 9.20
CA CYS A 135 2.09 12.13 10.08
C CYS A 135 3.36 11.28 10.09
N TYR A 136 3.45 10.41 11.09
CA TYR A 136 4.47 9.38 11.17
C TYR A 136 3.89 8.05 10.72
N VAL A 137 4.68 7.26 10.00
CA VAL A 137 4.36 5.87 9.66
C VAL A 137 5.49 5.00 10.17
N THR A 138 5.14 3.95 10.91
CA THR A 138 6.07 2.90 11.33
C THR A 138 5.67 1.61 10.66
N SER A 139 6.39 1.23 9.61
CA SER A 139 6.19 -0.06 8.96
C SER A 139 6.80 -1.17 9.82
N ILE A 140 5.99 -2.15 10.21
CA ILE A 140 6.44 -3.31 11.01
C ILE A 140 6.70 -4.57 10.18
N GLY A 141 6.66 -4.42 8.85
CA GLY A 141 7.05 -5.46 7.91
C GLY A 141 6.33 -5.35 6.57
N PRO A 142 6.87 -6.01 5.53
CA PRO A 142 6.24 -6.10 4.22
C PRO A 142 4.99 -6.99 4.27
N TYR A 143 4.09 -6.85 3.29
CA TYR A 143 2.95 -7.77 3.12
C TYR A 143 3.41 -9.21 2.83
N LYS A 144 4.49 -9.35 2.05
CA LYS A 144 5.07 -10.63 1.62
C LYS A 144 6.43 -10.84 2.26
N ILE A 145 6.77 -12.06 2.61
CA ILE A 145 8.09 -12.42 3.12
C ILE A 145 8.92 -12.93 1.95
N ASP A 146 10.13 -12.38 1.77
CA ASP A 146 11.07 -12.89 0.79
C ASP A 146 11.49 -14.31 1.15
N ASN A 147 11.39 -15.20 0.16
CA ASN A 147 11.82 -16.56 0.33
C ASN A 147 13.28 -16.66 -0.07
N ASP A 148 14.13 -17.08 0.86
CA ASP A 148 15.51 -17.43 0.57
C ASP A 148 15.53 -18.70 -0.32
N PRO A 149 15.99 -18.60 -1.59
CA PRO A 149 16.03 -19.74 -2.50
C PRO A 149 16.85 -20.91 -1.96
N ALA A 150 17.95 -20.64 -1.26
CA ALA A 150 18.84 -21.66 -0.70
C ALA A 150 18.20 -22.40 0.48
N GLU A 151 17.25 -21.78 1.19
CA GLU A 151 16.51 -22.42 2.28
C GLU A 151 15.30 -23.21 1.76
N ILE A 152 14.70 -22.79 0.64
CA ILE A 152 13.68 -23.57 -0.08
C ILE A 152 14.29 -24.88 -0.61
N GLU A 153 15.47 -24.81 -1.23
CA GLU A 153 16.19 -25.99 -1.73
C GLU A 153 16.55 -26.98 -0.61
N LYS A 154 16.78 -26.50 0.61
CA LYS A 154 16.99 -27.33 1.81
C LYS A 154 15.68 -27.92 2.38
N GLY A 155 14.59 -27.87 1.63
CA GLY A 155 13.30 -28.47 1.99
C GLY A 155 12.53 -27.71 3.06
N LYS A 156 12.90 -26.45 3.36
CA LYS A 156 12.07 -25.62 4.25
C LYS A 156 10.84 -25.10 3.49
N PRO A 157 9.67 -25.06 4.15
CA PRO A 157 8.45 -24.58 3.52
C PRO A 157 8.61 -23.11 3.12
N LYS A 158 8.13 -22.77 1.91
CA LYS A 158 7.98 -21.39 1.44
C LYS A 158 7.24 -20.58 2.50
N LYS A 159 7.87 -19.50 3.00
CA LYS A 159 7.20 -18.50 3.82
C LYS A 159 6.32 -17.67 2.87
N ILE A 160 5.02 -17.86 2.99
CA ILE A 160 4.00 -17.03 2.34
C ILE A 160 3.61 -15.90 3.30
N ASP A 161 3.02 -14.83 2.74
CA ASP A 161 2.50 -13.59 3.32
C ASP A 161 2.70 -13.40 4.84
N ASN A 162 3.23 -12.23 5.21
CA ASN A 162 3.60 -11.92 6.59
C ASN A 162 2.40 -12.03 7.54
N ALA A 163 2.53 -12.76 8.65
CA ALA A 163 1.43 -12.88 9.60
C ALA A 163 1.26 -11.57 10.39
N MET A 164 0.00 -11.21 10.67
CA MET A 164 -0.33 -10.09 11.56
C MET A 164 0.18 -10.40 12.99
N ASP A 165 1.04 -9.54 13.52
CA ASP A 165 1.80 -9.79 14.75
C ASP A 165 1.63 -8.63 15.76
N ALA A 166 1.02 -8.95 16.90
CA ALA A 166 0.81 -7.99 17.97
C ALA A 166 2.10 -7.58 18.68
N GLU A 167 3.10 -8.46 18.80
CA GLU A 167 4.36 -8.12 19.48
C GLU A 167 5.15 -7.08 18.69
N LYS A 168 5.10 -7.14 17.36
CA LYS A 168 5.69 -6.10 16.50
C LYS A 168 5.01 -4.74 16.66
N MET A 169 3.69 -4.70 16.81
CA MET A 169 2.96 -3.45 17.10
C MET A 169 3.37 -2.87 18.46
N LEU A 170 3.55 -3.71 19.48
CA LEU A 170 4.03 -3.29 20.81
C LEU A 170 5.47 -2.78 20.78
N ALA A 171 6.35 -3.45 20.03
CA ALA A 171 7.72 -2.99 19.80
C ALA A 171 7.75 -1.64 19.08
N ALA A 172 6.89 -1.44 18.08
CA ALA A 172 6.75 -0.16 17.37
C ALA A 172 6.31 0.98 18.29
N LEU A 173 5.36 0.74 19.22
CA LEU A 173 5.00 1.74 20.25
C LEU A 173 6.22 2.15 21.09
N THR A 174 7.06 1.19 21.46
CA THR A 174 8.29 1.45 22.23
C THR A 174 9.27 2.31 21.44
N ARG A 175 9.46 2.03 20.14
CA ARG A 175 10.32 2.84 19.26
C ARG A 175 9.78 4.25 19.07
N LEU A 176 8.45 4.40 18.95
CA LEU A 176 7.77 5.68 18.79
C LEU A 176 7.95 6.63 19.99
N GLN A 177 8.35 6.14 21.17
CA GLN A 177 8.67 6.99 22.32
C GLN A 177 9.86 7.93 22.07
N LYS A 178 10.74 7.58 21.11
CA LYS A 178 11.87 8.42 20.71
C LYS A 178 11.45 9.64 19.88
N GLU A 179 10.25 9.61 19.32
CA GLU A 179 9.68 10.70 18.53
C GLU A 179 8.78 11.58 19.40
N PRO A 180 9.15 12.85 19.66
CA PRO A 180 8.37 13.73 20.53
C PRO A 180 7.20 14.42 19.80
N GLU A 181 7.28 14.58 18.48
CA GLU A 181 6.28 15.32 17.66
C GLU A 181 4.90 14.64 17.57
N PRO A 182 4.76 13.30 17.49
CA PRO A 182 3.45 12.66 17.38
C PRO A 182 2.51 13.00 18.54
N THR A 183 1.31 13.47 18.20
CA THR A 183 0.25 13.86 19.14
C THR A 183 -0.94 12.91 19.15
N MET A 184 -1.00 11.98 18.19
CA MET A 184 -2.02 10.95 18.14
C MET A 184 -1.40 9.60 17.77
N VAL A 185 -2.02 8.51 18.20
CA VAL A 185 -1.59 7.15 17.86
C VAL A 185 -2.76 6.35 17.30
N VAL A 186 -2.54 5.75 16.14
CA VAL A 186 -3.54 4.95 15.41
C VAL A 186 -2.89 3.66 14.93
N ILE A 187 -3.52 2.52 15.24
CA ILE A 187 -3.08 1.19 14.77
C ILE A 187 -4.31 0.50 14.16
N PRO A 188 -4.63 0.79 12.88
CA PRO A 188 -5.90 0.35 12.27
C PRO A 188 -6.02 -1.18 12.18
N GLU A 189 -4.88 -1.86 12.08
CA GLU A 189 -4.79 -3.31 11.95
C GLU A 189 -5.04 -4.07 13.25
N THR A 190 -5.22 -3.37 14.38
CA THR A 190 -5.69 -4.01 15.62
C THR A 190 -6.98 -4.80 15.40
N THR A 191 -7.86 -4.31 14.52
CA THR A 191 -9.11 -4.97 14.13
C THR A 191 -8.92 -6.25 13.30
N ARG A 192 -7.70 -6.53 12.83
CA ARG A 192 -7.34 -7.69 12.00
C ARG A 192 -6.62 -8.78 12.79
N LEU A 193 -6.32 -8.53 14.06
CA LEU A 193 -5.74 -9.49 15.01
C LEU A 193 -6.81 -10.47 15.56
N ALA A 194 -6.36 -11.42 16.37
CA ALA A 194 -7.26 -12.09 17.32
C ALA A 194 -7.73 -11.10 18.39
N ARG A 195 -8.94 -11.25 18.93
CA ARG A 195 -9.52 -10.31 19.91
C ARG A 195 -8.58 -10.04 21.08
N GLN A 196 -8.04 -11.08 21.74
CA GLN A 196 -7.12 -10.92 22.87
C GLN A 196 -5.86 -10.09 22.52
N ASN A 197 -5.37 -10.24 21.28
CA ASN A 197 -4.20 -9.53 20.80
C ASN A 197 -4.54 -8.08 20.44
N ALA A 198 -5.72 -7.84 19.85
CA ALA A 198 -6.25 -6.50 19.62
C ALA A 198 -6.35 -5.72 20.94
N VAL A 199 -6.92 -6.34 21.97
CA VAL A 199 -7.07 -5.76 23.32
C VAL A 199 -5.70 -5.44 23.92
N LYS A 200 -4.74 -6.38 23.84
CA LYS A 200 -3.37 -6.16 24.31
C LYS A 200 -2.74 -4.92 23.69
N VAL A 201 -2.87 -4.76 22.37
CA VAL A 201 -2.31 -3.60 21.65
C VAL A 201 -3.05 -2.31 22.01
N GLN A 202 -4.39 -2.32 22.10
CA GLN A 202 -5.17 -1.13 22.43
C GLN A 202 -4.92 -0.64 23.87
N GLN A 203 -4.80 -1.55 24.84
CA GLN A 203 -4.39 -1.19 26.21
C GLN A 203 -2.98 -0.59 26.23
N ALA A 204 -2.06 -1.12 25.41
CA ALA A 204 -0.73 -0.55 25.27
C ALA A 204 -0.74 0.84 24.60
N MET A 205 -1.62 1.09 23.63
CA MET A 205 -1.82 2.42 23.05
C MET A 205 -2.27 3.43 24.12
N LEU A 206 -3.22 3.06 24.99
CA LEU A 206 -3.68 3.90 26.10
C LEU A 206 -2.56 4.16 27.12
N LYS A 207 -1.81 3.13 27.50
CA LYS A 207 -0.64 3.27 28.39
C LYS A 207 0.44 4.18 27.76
N HIS A 208 0.74 4.00 26.48
CA HIS A 208 1.69 4.83 25.75
C HIS A 208 1.28 6.30 25.78
N CYS A 209 -0.01 6.57 25.54
CA CYS A 209 -0.55 7.93 25.52
C CYS A 209 -0.64 8.56 26.92
N GLY A 210 -1.19 7.87 27.91
CA GLY A 210 -1.51 8.45 29.22
C GLY A 210 -0.52 8.22 30.36
N ASN A 211 0.40 7.26 30.21
CA ASN A 211 1.41 6.98 31.22
C ASN A 211 2.83 7.28 30.72
N ASP A 212 3.21 6.73 29.57
CA ASP A 212 4.61 6.75 29.12
C ASP A 212 4.99 8.09 28.51
N MET A 213 4.14 8.62 27.61
CA MET A 213 4.42 9.87 26.92
C MET A 213 3.67 11.08 27.48
N LYS A 214 2.39 10.90 27.88
CA LYS A 214 1.50 11.96 28.38
C LYS A 214 1.27 13.15 27.44
N ASN A 215 1.79 13.09 26.22
CA ASN A 215 1.74 14.19 25.25
C ASN A 215 0.99 13.84 23.96
N ARG A 216 0.25 12.72 23.96
CA ARG A 216 -0.44 12.19 22.77
C ARG A 216 -1.73 11.45 23.13
N PHE A 217 -2.59 11.22 22.14
CA PHE A 217 -3.94 10.70 22.31
C PHE A 217 -4.22 9.47 21.43
N ALA A 218 -4.81 8.43 21.99
CA ALA A 218 -5.12 7.19 21.27
C ALA A 218 -6.48 7.27 20.56
N ILE A 219 -6.54 6.88 19.29
CA ILE A 219 -7.80 6.70 18.57
C ILE A 219 -7.98 5.22 18.30
N LEU A 220 -9.03 4.63 18.89
CA LEU A 220 -9.26 3.20 18.90
C LEU A 220 -10.46 2.82 18.03
N ASP A 221 -10.36 1.66 17.40
CA ASP A 221 -11.45 1.02 16.68
C ASP A 221 -12.06 -0.10 17.52
N ILE A 222 -13.38 -0.27 17.43
CA ILE A 222 -14.04 -1.42 18.05
C ILE A 222 -13.79 -2.67 17.21
N PHE A 223 -13.25 -3.72 17.85
CA PHE A 223 -13.10 -5.04 17.24
C PHE A 223 -14.46 -5.61 16.82
N ALA A 224 -14.57 -6.13 15.58
CA ALA A 224 -15.85 -6.51 14.97
C ALA A 224 -16.90 -5.39 14.99
N GLY A 225 -16.47 -4.12 14.97
CA GLY A 225 -17.35 -2.94 14.99
C GLY A 225 -18.21 -2.75 13.73
N HIS A 226 -18.16 -3.69 12.77
CA HIS A 226 -19.09 -3.77 11.66
C HIS A 226 -20.39 -4.52 12.00
N LEU A 227 -20.44 -5.18 13.16
CA LEU A 227 -21.61 -5.91 13.64
C LEU A 227 -22.52 -5.02 14.48
N ASP A 228 -23.82 -5.33 14.46
CA ASP A 228 -24.82 -4.72 15.31
C ASP A 228 -24.63 -5.16 16.78
N GLN A 229 -25.05 -4.34 17.75
CA GLN A 229 -25.00 -4.68 19.18
C GLN A 229 -25.81 -5.94 19.52
N LYS A 230 -26.82 -6.28 18.70
CA LYS A 230 -27.70 -7.45 18.87
C LYS A 230 -27.34 -8.59 17.91
N ASP A 231 -26.17 -8.55 17.27
CA ASP A 231 -25.77 -9.57 16.31
C ASP A 231 -25.67 -10.97 16.95
N PRO A 232 -26.11 -12.06 16.29
CA PRO A 232 -25.97 -13.42 16.80
C PRO A 232 -24.53 -13.83 17.15
N MET A 233 -23.51 -13.17 16.58
CA MET A 233 -22.11 -13.37 16.87
C MET A 233 -21.64 -12.71 18.18
N GLY A 234 -22.42 -11.79 18.74
CA GLY A 234 -22.16 -11.11 20.01
C GLY A 234 -22.22 -9.58 19.88
N ASP A 235 -22.24 -8.90 21.02
CA ASP A 235 -22.26 -7.43 21.11
C ASP A 235 -20.81 -6.88 21.09
N PRO A 236 -20.34 -6.25 19.99
CA PRO A 236 -18.98 -5.73 19.93
C PRO A 236 -18.74 -4.56 20.89
N VAL A 237 -19.77 -3.76 21.20
CA VAL A 237 -19.68 -2.58 22.07
C VAL A 237 -19.51 -3.01 23.53
N ALA A 238 -20.38 -3.90 24.01
CA ALA A 238 -20.26 -4.43 25.37
C ALA A 238 -18.95 -5.19 25.57
N THR A 239 -18.55 -5.99 24.57
CA THR A 239 -17.29 -6.74 24.57
C THR A 239 -16.08 -5.81 24.70
N PHE A 240 -16.00 -4.78 23.85
CA PHE A 240 -14.92 -3.79 23.91
C PHE A 240 -14.86 -3.06 25.26
N ARG A 241 -16.01 -2.68 25.83
CA ARG A 241 -16.07 -2.03 27.15
C ARG A 241 -15.52 -2.92 28.25
N ASN A 242 -15.74 -4.23 28.19
CA ASN A 242 -15.17 -5.17 29.17
C ASN A 242 -13.65 -5.28 28.97
N ASP A 243 -13.18 -5.29 27.73
CA ASP A 243 -11.80 -5.59 27.39
C ASP A 243 -10.83 -4.41 27.53
N VAL A 244 -11.24 -3.18 27.22
CA VAL A 244 -10.34 -2.02 27.11
C VAL A 244 -9.66 -1.64 28.45
N GLY A 245 -10.12 -2.20 29.57
CA GLY A 245 -9.57 -1.91 30.90
C GLY A 245 -10.07 -0.58 31.46
N ILE A 246 -9.38 -0.07 32.49
CA ILE A 246 -9.78 1.14 33.24
C ILE A 246 -8.70 2.23 33.30
N ASN A 247 -7.51 1.95 32.75
CA ASN A 247 -6.36 2.83 32.88
C ASN A 247 -6.28 3.79 31.69
N ASN A 248 -5.97 5.07 31.96
CA ASN A 248 -5.71 6.11 30.95
C ASN A 248 -6.85 6.32 29.93
N LEU A 249 -8.10 6.09 30.34
CA LEU A 249 -9.28 6.18 29.46
C LEU A 249 -9.50 7.61 28.93
N ASP A 250 -9.09 8.60 29.71
CA ASP A 250 -9.10 10.02 29.38
C ASP A 250 -8.14 10.37 28.23
N PHE A 251 -7.13 9.54 27.93
CA PHE A 251 -6.19 9.70 26.82
C PHE A 251 -6.58 8.95 25.55
N GLY A 252 -7.80 8.40 25.47
CA GLY A 252 -8.27 7.72 24.28
C GLY A 252 -9.73 7.98 23.94
N ALA A 253 -10.08 7.71 22.69
CA ALA A 253 -11.46 7.69 22.22
C ALA A 253 -11.69 6.49 21.30
N ALA A 254 -12.89 5.91 21.36
CA ALA A 254 -13.32 4.85 20.47
C ALA A 254 -14.50 5.30 19.60
N TYR A 255 -14.60 4.72 18.41
CA TYR A 255 -15.60 5.05 17.40
C TYR A 255 -16.36 3.82 16.91
N TYR A 256 -17.67 3.97 16.73
CA TYR A 256 -18.57 2.92 16.26
C TYR A 256 -19.70 3.51 15.41
N PRO A 257 -20.14 2.84 14.34
CA PRO A 257 -19.65 1.55 13.85
C PRO A 257 -18.53 1.73 12.81
N TRP A 258 -18.08 0.63 12.21
CA TRP A 258 -17.24 0.69 11.01
C TRP A 258 -18.00 1.33 9.84
N MET A 259 -17.28 1.69 8.79
CA MET A 259 -17.83 2.43 7.66
C MET A 259 -17.67 1.66 6.36
N HIS A 260 -18.69 1.76 5.49
CA HIS A 260 -18.56 1.44 4.07
C HIS A 260 -17.95 2.64 3.35
N THR A 261 -16.71 2.48 2.88
CA THR A 261 -15.95 3.53 2.20
C THR A 261 -16.03 3.42 0.68
N SER A 262 -15.45 4.40 0.00
CA SER A 262 -15.24 4.40 -1.45
C SER A 262 -13.74 4.48 -1.82
N ILE A 263 -12.87 3.99 -0.93
CA ILE A 263 -11.41 4.00 -1.13
C ILE A 263 -11.04 3.13 -2.31
N PHE A 264 -11.49 1.88 -2.30
CA PHE A 264 -11.26 0.95 -3.41
C PHE A 264 -12.39 1.01 -4.41
N GLN A 265 -12.04 0.87 -5.67
CA GLN A 265 -12.96 0.81 -6.80
C GLN A 265 -13.01 -0.61 -7.34
N THR A 266 -14.08 -0.98 -8.02
CA THR A 266 -14.23 -2.33 -8.58
C THR A 266 -13.10 -2.73 -9.52
N ARG A 267 -12.50 -1.76 -10.21
CA ARG A 267 -11.33 -1.95 -11.10
C ARG A 267 -10.03 -2.30 -10.36
N ASP A 268 -9.97 -2.09 -9.04
CA ASP A 268 -8.79 -2.38 -8.24
C ASP A 268 -8.66 -3.89 -7.96
N PHE A 269 -9.68 -4.69 -8.29
CA PHE A 269 -9.72 -6.14 -8.08
C PHE A 269 -10.11 -6.90 -9.34
N SER A 270 -9.37 -7.94 -9.71
CA SER A 270 -9.61 -8.78 -10.89
C SER A 270 -9.70 -10.27 -10.50
N TYR A 271 -9.83 -11.16 -11.49
CA TYR A 271 -9.71 -12.61 -11.30
C TYR A 271 -8.38 -13.01 -10.65
N GLU A 272 -7.34 -12.19 -10.74
CA GLU A 272 -6.05 -12.45 -10.09
C GLU A 272 -6.12 -12.30 -8.55
N ASN A 273 -7.21 -11.77 -8.01
CA ASN A 273 -7.50 -11.79 -6.58
C ASN A 273 -8.15 -13.10 -6.13
N VAL A 274 -8.47 -14.00 -7.06
CA VAL A 274 -8.98 -15.34 -6.75
C VAL A 274 -7.82 -16.32 -6.88
N ASP A 275 -7.65 -17.23 -5.92
CA ASP A 275 -6.59 -18.22 -5.97
C ASP A 275 -6.73 -19.17 -7.17
N GLY A 276 -5.60 -19.68 -7.66
CA GLY A 276 -5.58 -20.54 -8.85
C GLY A 276 -6.42 -21.81 -8.70
N GLU A 277 -6.46 -22.42 -7.51
CA GLU A 277 -7.30 -23.59 -7.23
C GLU A 277 -8.80 -23.28 -7.44
N SER A 278 -9.21 -22.05 -7.18
CA SER A 278 -10.59 -21.57 -7.31
C SER A 278 -10.94 -21.13 -8.72
N HIS A 279 -9.97 -20.91 -9.61
CA HIS A 279 -10.25 -20.48 -10.99
C HIS A 279 -11.10 -21.49 -11.75
N LYS A 280 -10.87 -22.79 -11.56
CA LYS A 280 -11.70 -23.84 -12.18
C LYS A 280 -13.17 -23.73 -11.80
N LEU A 281 -13.45 -23.51 -10.51
CA LEU A 281 -14.81 -23.31 -10.02
C LEU A 281 -15.39 -21.99 -10.54
N MET A 282 -14.59 -20.92 -10.54
CA MET A 282 -14.98 -19.61 -11.07
C MET A 282 -15.37 -19.70 -12.55
N ILE A 283 -14.51 -20.27 -13.40
CA ILE A 283 -14.78 -20.50 -14.83
C ILE A 283 -16.06 -21.30 -15.00
N ALA A 284 -16.24 -22.40 -14.27
CA ALA A 284 -17.46 -23.20 -14.35
C ALA A 284 -18.73 -22.37 -14.04
N LYS A 285 -18.67 -21.47 -13.04
CA LYS A 285 -19.80 -20.59 -12.69
C LYS A 285 -20.01 -19.47 -13.70
N LEU A 286 -18.95 -18.88 -14.23
CA LEU A 286 -19.04 -17.86 -15.26
C LEU A 286 -19.64 -18.43 -16.56
N LEU A 287 -19.14 -19.58 -17.03
CA LEU A 287 -19.70 -20.31 -18.18
C LEU A 287 -21.17 -20.67 -17.96
N GLU A 288 -21.52 -21.10 -16.74
CA GLU A 288 -22.90 -21.36 -16.37
C GLU A 288 -23.80 -20.11 -16.50
N SER A 289 -23.31 -18.95 -16.08
CA SER A 289 -24.05 -17.69 -16.16
C SER A 289 -24.31 -17.20 -17.58
N VAL A 290 -23.46 -17.61 -18.54
CA VAL A 290 -23.56 -17.22 -19.96
C VAL A 290 -23.92 -18.39 -20.88
N LYS A 291 -24.54 -19.47 -20.37
CA LYS A 291 -24.89 -20.69 -21.15
C LYS A 291 -25.59 -20.43 -22.50
N ARG A 292 -26.29 -19.31 -22.65
CA ARG A 292 -26.98 -18.91 -23.89
C ARG A 292 -26.08 -18.23 -24.92
N ASP A 293 -24.92 -17.71 -24.50
CA ASP A 293 -23.94 -17.02 -25.33
C ASP A 293 -22.63 -17.80 -25.38
N LYS A 294 -22.60 -18.81 -26.26
CA LYS A 294 -21.44 -19.70 -26.41
C LYS A 294 -20.18 -18.98 -26.92
N ALA A 295 -20.33 -17.78 -27.50
CA ALA A 295 -19.20 -17.00 -28.00
C ALA A 295 -18.32 -16.43 -26.87
N LEU A 296 -18.83 -16.37 -25.63
CA LEU A 296 -18.09 -15.89 -24.46
C LEU A 296 -17.25 -16.97 -23.77
N ALA A 297 -17.42 -18.24 -24.15
CA ALA A 297 -16.68 -19.34 -23.53
C ALA A 297 -15.15 -19.23 -23.69
N PRO A 298 -14.61 -18.85 -24.87
CA PRO A 298 -13.18 -18.60 -25.03
C PRO A 298 -12.67 -17.48 -24.11
N GLU A 299 -13.41 -16.38 -24.01
CA GLU A 299 -13.04 -15.23 -23.17
C GLU A 299 -12.99 -15.58 -21.68
N ILE A 300 -13.92 -16.42 -21.19
CA ILE A 300 -13.94 -16.89 -19.80
C ILE A 300 -12.79 -17.86 -19.53
N ASN A 301 -12.50 -18.76 -20.47
CA ASN A 301 -11.43 -19.74 -20.30
C ASN A 301 -10.04 -19.08 -20.21
N ARG A 302 -9.87 -17.86 -20.76
CA ARG A 302 -8.61 -17.08 -20.65
C ARG A 302 -8.16 -16.80 -19.21
N ILE A 303 -9.05 -16.92 -18.21
CA ILE A 303 -8.69 -16.77 -16.79
C ILE A 303 -7.61 -17.77 -16.36
N SER A 304 -7.68 -19.02 -16.85
CA SER A 304 -6.73 -20.11 -16.51
C SER A 304 -5.77 -20.42 -17.65
N VAL A 305 -5.64 -19.50 -18.62
CA VAL A 305 -4.67 -19.69 -19.71
C VAL A 305 -3.30 -19.25 -19.22
N ALA A 306 -2.31 -20.13 -19.37
CA ALA A 306 -0.92 -19.85 -19.08
C ALA A 306 -0.46 -18.56 -19.80
N LYS A 307 0.25 -17.70 -19.08
CA LYS A 307 0.87 -16.52 -19.67
C LYS A 307 2.15 -16.96 -20.37
N VAL A 308 2.24 -16.71 -21.67
CA VAL A 308 3.46 -17.02 -22.43
C VAL A 308 4.27 -15.74 -22.62
N THR A 309 5.56 -15.82 -22.30
CA THR A 309 6.54 -14.74 -22.36
C THR A 309 7.82 -15.23 -23.01
N GLY A 310 8.41 -14.48 -23.91
CA GLY A 310 9.67 -14.87 -24.55
C GLY A 310 10.10 -13.84 -25.57
N ASP A 311 11.23 -14.09 -26.23
CA ASP A 311 11.63 -13.28 -27.38
C ASP A 311 10.66 -13.48 -28.56
N PHE A 312 9.96 -14.63 -28.61
CA PHE A 312 9.03 -15.01 -29.68
C PHE A 312 9.64 -14.83 -31.08
N THR A 313 10.96 -14.90 -31.14
CA THR A 313 11.78 -14.78 -32.34
C THR A 313 12.81 -15.90 -32.29
N ILE A 314 12.75 -16.83 -33.22
CA ILE A 314 13.79 -17.86 -33.38
C ILE A 314 14.76 -17.33 -34.44
N SER A 315 16.02 -17.13 -34.05
CA SER A 315 17.03 -16.60 -34.96
C SER A 315 17.86 -17.73 -35.53
N VAL A 316 17.84 -17.88 -36.87
CA VAL A 316 18.36 -19.06 -37.56
C VAL A 316 19.43 -18.67 -38.56
N PRO A 317 20.67 -19.16 -38.42
CA PRO A 317 21.67 -19.10 -39.48
C PRO A 317 21.18 -19.88 -40.72
N PHE A 318 21.50 -19.39 -41.92
CA PHE A 318 20.97 -19.92 -43.17
C PHE A 318 21.21 -21.44 -43.33
N LYS A 319 20.12 -22.21 -43.52
CA LYS A 319 20.10 -23.69 -43.69
C LYS A 319 20.65 -24.51 -42.51
N GLU A 320 20.81 -23.91 -41.34
CA GLU A 320 21.19 -24.64 -40.13
C GLU A 320 19.98 -24.93 -39.25
N ALA A 321 20.05 -26.03 -38.51
CA ALA A 321 19.09 -26.32 -37.45
C ALA A 321 19.52 -25.57 -36.20
N VAL A 322 18.61 -24.80 -35.60
CA VAL A 322 18.84 -24.12 -34.32
C VAL A 322 18.00 -24.77 -33.24
N LEU A 323 18.62 -24.96 -32.08
CA LEU A 323 17.95 -25.43 -30.88
C LEU A 323 17.07 -24.30 -30.31
N VAL A 324 15.79 -24.58 -30.11
CA VAL A 324 14.85 -23.65 -29.47
C VAL A 324 14.93 -23.86 -27.96
N THR A 325 15.35 -22.85 -27.23
CA THR A 325 15.63 -22.91 -25.80
C THR A 325 14.53 -22.24 -24.99
N SER A 326 14.64 -22.34 -23.66
CA SER A 326 13.74 -21.67 -22.71
C SER A 326 13.82 -20.14 -22.77
N HIS A 327 14.88 -19.58 -23.39
CA HIS A 327 15.01 -18.15 -23.67
C HIS A 327 14.15 -17.70 -24.85
N ASP A 328 13.97 -18.55 -25.86
CA ASP A 328 13.18 -18.23 -27.05
C ASP A 328 11.68 -18.21 -26.73
N ILE A 329 11.25 -19.13 -25.85
CA ILE A 329 9.86 -19.30 -25.42
C ILE A 329 9.84 -19.72 -23.95
N THR A 330 9.23 -18.91 -23.08
CA THR A 330 8.90 -19.29 -21.71
C THR A 330 7.39 -19.22 -21.52
N ALA A 331 6.81 -20.14 -20.76
CA ALA A 331 5.42 -20.03 -20.33
C ALA A 331 5.35 -20.17 -18.82
N GLU A 332 4.62 -19.27 -18.19
CA GLU A 332 4.37 -19.27 -16.76
C GLU A 332 2.86 -19.30 -16.54
N ASP A 333 2.42 -20.22 -15.69
CA ASP A 333 1.04 -20.31 -15.25
C ASP A 333 1.03 -20.18 -13.72
N ASP A 334 -0.01 -19.54 -13.19
CA ASP A 334 -0.25 -19.41 -11.76
C ASP A 334 -0.69 -20.75 -11.14
N VAL A 335 -1.20 -21.68 -11.96
CA VAL A 335 -1.75 -22.99 -11.53
C VAL A 335 -0.77 -24.15 -11.81
N SER A 336 -0.10 -24.12 -12.95
CA SER A 336 0.79 -25.20 -13.41
C SER A 336 2.26 -24.84 -13.14
N LYS A 337 3.01 -25.75 -12.50
CA LYS A 337 4.48 -25.66 -12.50
C LYS A 337 4.98 -25.74 -13.96
N LYS A 338 6.12 -25.12 -14.31
CA LYS A 338 6.73 -25.18 -15.66
C LYS A 338 6.71 -26.59 -16.30
N ALA A 339 6.81 -27.66 -15.50
CA ALA A 339 6.75 -29.07 -15.92
C ALA A 339 5.37 -29.55 -16.47
N GLY A 340 4.28 -28.82 -16.24
CA GLY A 340 2.91 -29.21 -16.62
C GLY A 340 2.40 -28.62 -17.94
N LEU A 341 3.19 -27.78 -18.62
CA LEU A 341 2.77 -27.09 -19.85
C LEU A 341 3.18 -27.87 -21.10
N THR A 342 2.27 -27.99 -22.06
CA THR A 342 2.48 -28.63 -23.37
C THR A 342 2.38 -27.60 -24.48
N PHE A 343 3.43 -27.47 -25.29
CA PHE A 343 3.47 -26.63 -26.48
C PHE A 343 3.09 -27.47 -27.70
N GLU A 344 2.06 -27.05 -28.44
CA GLU A 344 1.59 -27.73 -29.64
C GLU A 344 1.72 -26.81 -30.86
N VAL A 345 2.56 -27.20 -31.82
CA VAL A 345 2.75 -26.47 -33.07
C VAL A 345 1.55 -26.74 -33.98
N LYS A 346 0.88 -25.66 -34.40
CA LYS A 346 -0.29 -25.71 -35.28
C LYS A 346 0.06 -25.51 -36.74
N ASN A 347 1.04 -24.65 -37.00
CA ASN A 347 1.46 -24.34 -38.36
C ASN A 347 2.92 -23.90 -38.37
N VAL A 348 3.61 -24.20 -39.46
CA VAL A 348 4.96 -23.72 -39.72
C VAL A 348 5.03 -23.25 -41.16
N THR A 349 5.54 -22.05 -41.36
CA THR A 349 5.86 -21.50 -42.69
C THR A 349 7.34 -21.16 -42.74
N GLY A 350 7.99 -21.34 -43.89
CA GLY A 350 9.42 -21.03 -44.06
C GLY A 350 10.39 -22.02 -43.40
N GLY A 351 9.94 -23.22 -43.03
CA GLY A 351 10.79 -24.23 -42.41
C GLY A 351 10.03 -25.38 -41.75
N THR A 352 10.73 -26.11 -40.87
CA THR A 352 10.20 -27.23 -40.09
C THR A 352 10.66 -27.15 -38.64
N ILE A 353 9.79 -27.50 -37.69
CA ILE A 353 10.12 -27.63 -36.27
C ILE A 353 9.93 -29.08 -35.80
N SER A 354 10.83 -29.57 -34.95
CA SER A 354 10.74 -30.91 -34.37
C SER A 354 11.16 -30.92 -32.90
N PRO A 355 10.41 -31.58 -32.00
CA PRO A 355 9.11 -32.22 -32.26
C PRO A 355 7.96 -31.19 -32.40
N MET A 356 6.87 -31.57 -33.06
CA MET A 356 5.65 -30.74 -33.21
C MET A 356 4.87 -30.56 -31.90
N THR A 357 5.23 -31.32 -30.85
CA THR A 357 4.69 -31.19 -29.50
C THR A 357 5.82 -31.43 -28.51
N PHE A 358 5.98 -30.52 -27.55
CA PHE A 358 7.06 -30.54 -26.56
C PHE A 358 6.60 -29.92 -25.24
N THR A 359 7.35 -30.14 -24.16
CA THR A 359 7.11 -29.50 -22.85
C THR A 359 8.17 -28.45 -22.55
N GLY A 360 8.00 -27.71 -21.45
CA GLY A 360 9.03 -26.79 -20.97
C GLY A 360 10.36 -27.47 -20.63
N GLU A 361 10.35 -28.76 -20.27
CA GLU A 361 11.58 -29.53 -19.98
C GLU A 361 12.34 -29.94 -21.26
N ASP A 362 11.70 -29.84 -22.42
CA ASP A 362 12.34 -30.10 -23.71
C ASP A 362 13.03 -28.84 -24.26
N LEU A 363 12.73 -27.66 -23.70
CA LEU A 363 13.37 -26.37 -23.97
C LEU A 363 14.58 -26.23 -23.04
N GLY A 364 15.79 -26.47 -23.55
CA GLY A 364 17.03 -26.38 -22.77
C GLY A 364 17.28 -25.01 -22.13
N ASP A 365 18.17 -24.96 -21.14
CA ASP A 365 18.63 -23.74 -20.43
C ASP A 365 20.17 -23.64 -20.43
N GLU A 366 20.75 -22.81 -19.56
CA GLU A 366 22.21 -22.63 -19.47
C GLU A 366 22.97 -23.93 -19.11
N ASP A 367 22.29 -24.90 -18.47
CA ASP A 367 22.87 -26.15 -17.98
C ASP A 367 22.39 -27.39 -18.74
N THR A 368 21.40 -27.26 -19.64
CA THR A 368 20.75 -28.39 -20.31
C THR A 368 20.53 -28.19 -21.81
N GLU A 369 20.86 -29.21 -22.62
CA GLU A 369 20.63 -29.16 -24.07
C GLU A 369 19.13 -29.23 -24.41
N SER A 370 18.69 -28.36 -25.32
CA SER A 370 17.32 -28.42 -25.85
C SER A 370 17.11 -29.61 -26.78
N LYS A 371 15.91 -30.19 -26.74
CA LYS A 371 15.44 -31.25 -27.64
C LYS A 371 14.55 -30.71 -28.77
N VAL A 372 14.23 -29.41 -28.74
CA VAL A 372 13.40 -28.75 -29.75
C VAL A 372 14.33 -28.07 -30.74
N SER A 373 14.14 -28.31 -32.03
CA SER A 373 14.90 -27.67 -33.10
C SER A 373 14.02 -27.12 -34.20
N PHE A 374 14.39 -25.96 -34.71
CA PHE A 374 13.81 -25.38 -35.93
C PHE A 374 14.86 -25.39 -37.05
N THR A 375 14.42 -25.77 -38.25
CA THR A 375 15.24 -25.74 -39.47
C THR A 375 14.53 -24.90 -40.53
N HIS A 376 15.19 -23.84 -40.99
CA HIS A 376 14.66 -22.97 -42.05
C HIS A 376 14.80 -23.65 -43.44
N ASP A 377 13.86 -23.42 -44.36
CA ASP A 377 13.86 -24.06 -45.69
C ASP A 377 14.95 -23.52 -46.64
N GLY A 378 15.38 -22.28 -46.42
CA GLY A 378 16.43 -21.59 -47.17
C GLY A 378 15.95 -20.98 -48.49
N GLU A 379 14.63 -20.95 -48.72
CA GLU A 379 13.98 -20.34 -49.89
C GLU A 379 13.02 -19.22 -49.47
N SER A 380 12.38 -19.36 -48.31
CA SER A 380 11.44 -18.38 -47.78
C SER A 380 12.14 -17.14 -47.24
N PRO A 381 11.59 -15.92 -47.42
CA PRO A 381 12.18 -14.70 -46.88
C PRO A 381 12.04 -14.59 -45.35
N ASP A 382 11.01 -15.21 -44.79
CA ASP A 382 10.74 -15.29 -43.35
C ASP A 382 10.25 -16.70 -43.00
N GLY A 383 10.54 -17.16 -41.78
CA GLY A 383 9.85 -18.31 -41.19
C GLY A 383 8.85 -17.86 -40.10
N ARG A 384 7.85 -18.70 -39.82
CA ARG A 384 6.91 -18.50 -38.71
C ARG A 384 6.52 -19.83 -38.11
N VAL A 385 6.46 -19.88 -36.79
CA VAL A 385 5.89 -21.01 -36.03
C VAL A 385 4.66 -20.49 -35.30
N GLU A 386 3.51 -21.08 -35.59
CA GLU A 386 2.28 -20.79 -34.86
C GLU A 386 2.01 -21.94 -33.89
N LEU A 387 1.93 -21.63 -32.59
CA LEU A 387 1.75 -22.64 -31.55
C LEU A 387 0.65 -22.27 -30.56
N ILE A 388 0.16 -23.29 -29.86
CA ILE A 388 -0.78 -23.17 -28.75
C ILE A 388 -0.14 -23.83 -27.54
N VAL A 389 -0.18 -23.17 -26.38
CA VAL A 389 0.24 -23.76 -25.12
C VAL A 389 -0.99 -24.27 -24.39
N LYS A 390 -0.89 -25.49 -23.84
CA LYS A 390 -1.92 -26.11 -23.01
C LYS A 390 -1.38 -26.37 -21.62
N ASP A 391 -2.22 -26.14 -20.63
CA ASP A 391 -1.94 -26.57 -19.25
C ASP A 391 -2.39 -28.02 -19.00
N GLU A 392 -2.12 -28.54 -17.80
CA GLU A 392 -2.52 -29.89 -17.39
C GLU A 392 -4.04 -30.10 -17.37
N ALA A 393 -4.80 -29.01 -17.26
CA ALA A 393 -6.27 -29.02 -17.25
C ALA A 393 -6.88 -28.92 -18.66
N GLY A 394 -6.05 -28.70 -19.70
CA GLY A 394 -6.45 -28.61 -21.10
C GLY A 394 -6.90 -27.23 -21.57
N TYR A 395 -6.73 -26.17 -20.77
CA TYR A 395 -6.93 -24.78 -21.19
C TYR A 395 -5.85 -24.36 -22.16
N GLN A 396 -6.22 -23.61 -23.20
CA GLN A 396 -5.36 -23.34 -24.35
C GLN A 396 -5.16 -21.84 -24.55
N THR A 397 -3.94 -21.43 -24.87
CA THR A 397 -3.66 -20.06 -25.32
C THR A 397 -4.36 -19.75 -26.65
N ASP A 398 -4.49 -18.46 -26.95
CA ASP A 398 -4.66 -18.06 -28.35
C ASP A 398 -3.44 -18.51 -29.18
N LEU A 399 -3.56 -18.43 -30.50
CA LEU A 399 -2.47 -18.76 -31.41
C LEU A 399 -1.28 -17.80 -31.20
N ILE A 400 -0.19 -18.34 -30.65
CA ILE A 400 1.06 -17.61 -30.44
C ILE A 400 1.84 -17.67 -31.73
N LYS A 401 2.19 -16.51 -32.26
CA LYS A 401 2.98 -16.38 -33.49
C LYS A 401 4.41 -16.07 -33.13
N ILE A 402 5.29 -17.02 -33.44
CA ILE A 402 6.73 -16.89 -33.32
C ILE A 402 7.26 -16.55 -34.69
N LYS A 403 8.00 -15.44 -34.76
CA LYS A 403 8.72 -15.08 -35.97
C LYS A 403 10.00 -15.91 -36.03
N VAL A 404 10.37 -16.39 -37.20
CA VAL A 404 11.70 -16.96 -37.43
C VAL A 404 12.42 -16.01 -38.37
N GLU A 405 13.53 -15.46 -37.89
CA GLU A 405 14.34 -14.53 -38.66
C GLU A 405 15.64 -15.19 -39.08
N LEU A 406 16.03 -14.95 -40.34
CA LEU A 406 17.35 -15.31 -40.82
C LEU A 406 18.36 -14.28 -40.31
N ILE A 407 19.37 -14.75 -39.58
CA ILE A 407 20.45 -13.91 -39.09
C ILE A 407 21.77 -14.30 -39.75
N GLY A 408 22.65 -13.32 -39.91
CA GLY A 408 23.96 -13.56 -40.54
C GLY A 408 24.88 -14.41 -39.67
N GLN A 409 24.93 -14.13 -38.35
CA GLN A 409 25.74 -14.88 -37.38
C GLN A 409 25.30 -14.56 -35.92
N ILE A 410 25.57 -15.48 -34.98
CA ILE A 410 25.36 -15.30 -33.52
C ILE A 410 26.72 -15.03 -32.86
N ILE A 411 26.80 -14.02 -31.98
CA ILE A 411 27.97 -13.81 -31.12
C ILE A 411 27.83 -14.68 -29.88
N LYS A 412 28.64 -15.74 -29.79
CA LYS A 412 28.73 -16.55 -28.57
C LYS A 412 29.47 -15.78 -27.49
N THR A 413 28.79 -15.52 -26.37
CA THR A 413 29.42 -14.89 -25.20
C THR A 413 30.37 -15.86 -24.50
N GLN A 414 31.41 -15.33 -23.86
CA GLN A 414 32.23 -16.15 -22.95
C GLN A 414 31.53 -16.24 -21.59
N PRO A 415 31.52 -17.43 -20.95
CA PRO A 415 30.88 -17.61 -19.64
C PRO A 415 31.53 -16.68 -18.61
N ALA A 416 30.71 -16.16 -17.70
CA ALA A 416 31.16 -15.33 -16.59
C ALA A 416 32.18 -16.10 -15.73
N ALA A 417 33.25 -15.44 -15.31
CA ALA A 417 34.29 -16.08 -14.50
C ALA A 417 33.83 -16.36 -13.07
N GLU A 418 32.89 -15.55 -12.55
CA GLU A 418 32.30 -15.67 -11.22
C GLU A 418 30.77 -15.45 -11.22
N ALA A 419 30.08 -16.01 -10.22
CA ALA A 419 28.64 -15.84 -10.06
C ALA A 419 28.30 -14.38 -9.72
N GLY A 420 27.58 -13.70 -10.62
CA GLY A 420 27.19 -12.29 -10.49
C GLY A 420 27.89 -11.32 -11.46
N GLU A 421 28.85 -11.80 -12.27
CA GLU A 421 29.43 -11.04 -13.38
C GLU A 421 28.60 -11.22 -14.67
N LYS A 422 28.53 -10.18 -15.51
CA LYS A 422 27.87 -10.25 -16.82
C LYS A 422 28.74 -11.06 -17.80
N ALA A 423 28.10 -11.81 -18.70
CA ALA A 423 28.79 -12.51 -19.78
C ALA A 423 29.58 -11.52 -20.67
N VAL A 424 30.80 -11.88 -21.05
CA VAL A 424 31.69 -11.01 -21.82
C VAL A 424 31.43 -11.19 -23.32
N ILE A 425 31.14 -10.09 -24.01
CA ILE A 425 30.95 -10.08 -25.48
C ILE A 425 32.34 -10.03 -26.15
N PRO A 426 32.69 -11.01 -27.00
CA PRO A 426 33.93 -10.97 -27.77
C PRO A 426 33.98 -9.74 -28.70
N THR A 427 35.14 -9.07 -28.76
CA THR A 427 35.37 -7.92 -29.66
C THR A 427 35.88 -8.35 -31.04
N ASP A 428 35.91 -9.65 -31.33
CA ASP A 428 36.38 -10.17 -32.62
C ASP A 428 35.38 -9.87 -33.74
N PRO A 429 35.84 -9.65 -34.98
CA PRO A 429 34.96 -9.43 -36.12
C PRO A 429 34.10 -10.67 -36.44
N VAL A 430 32.82 -10.43 -36.64
CA VAL A 430 31.76 -11.41 -36.90
C VAL A 430 31.36 -11.27 -38.37
N LEU A 431 31.43 -12.36 -39.14
CA LEU A 431 31.18 -12.39 -40.57
C LEU A 431 29.74 -12.80 -40.86
N CYS A 432 28.99 -11.91 -41.49
CA CYS A 432 27.64 -12.15 -41.98
C CYS A 432 27.68 -12.30 -43.51
N THR A 433 27.33 -13.47 -44.01
CA THR A 433 27.26 -13.70 -45.47
C THR A 433 25.84 -13.42 -45.96
N ILE A 434 25.70 -12.67 -47.04
CA ILE A 434 24.40 -12.37 -47.64
C ILE A 434 24.02 -13.49 -48.60
N HIS A 435 22.86 -14.10 -48.36
CA HIS A 435 22.32 -15.16 -49.18
C HIS A 435 21.05 -14.67 -49.87
N MET A 436 21.21 -14.07 -51.05
CA MET A 436 20.09 -13.64 -51.90
C MET A 436 20.31 -14.15 -53.34
N GLU A 437 19.37 -14.94 -53.84
CA GLU A 437 19.42 -15.45 -55.21
C GLU A 437 19.20 -14.31 -56.21
N GLY A 438 20.05 -14.25 -57.25
CA GLY A 438 20.03 -13.15 -58.24
C GLY A 438 20.65 -11.83 -57.77
N ALA A 439 21.25 -11.78 -56.57
CA ALA A 439 21.89 -10.58 -56.05
C ALA A 439 23.25 -10.30 -56.72
N ASP A 440 23.47 -9.05 -57.14
CA ASP A 440 24.79 -8.58 -57.55
C ASP A 440 25.56 -8.07 -56.33
N VAL A 441 26.40 -8.94 -55.78
CA VAL A 441 27.22 -8.67 -54.58
C VAL A 441 28.10 -7.43 -54.69
N LYS A 442 28.39 -6.93 -55.90
CA LYS A 442 29.18 -5.70 -56.11
C LYS A 442 28.40 -4.43 -55.77
N THR A 443 27.07 -4.52 -55.71
CA THR A 443 26.19 -3.39 -55.40
C THR A 443 25.88 -3.28 -53.90
N LEU A 444 26.41 -4.20 -53.10
CA LEU A 444 26.21 -4.24 -51.67
C LEU A 444 26.76 -2.98 -50.99
N SER A 445 25.90 -2.28 -50.25
CA SER A 445 26.27 -1.15 -49.39
C SER A 445 25.47 -1.15 -48.10
N LEU A 446 26.07 -0.67 -47.02
CA LEU A 446 25.35 -0.37 -45.77
C LEU A 446 24.62 0.96 -45.93
N LEU A 447 23.61 1.20 -45.11
CA LEU A 447 22.89 2.48 -45.09
C LEU A 447 23.20 3.25 -43.81
N ASP A 448 23.61 4.51 -43.94
CA ASP A 448 23.65 5.51 -42.87
C ASP A 448 22.57 6.56 -43.12
N GLY A 449 21.40 6.39 -42.51
CA GLY A 449 20.19 7.07 -42.97
C GLY A 449 19.75 6.50 -44.32
N ASP A 450 19.69 7.35 -45.34
CA ASP A 450 19.39 6.97 -46.73
C ASP A 450 20.66 6.87 -47.60
N ASP A 451 21.84 7.19 -47.03
CA ASP A 451 23.09 7.24 -47.77
C ASP A 451 23.81 5.88 -47.78
N PRO A 452 24.22 5.36 -48.96
CA PRO A 452 24.99 4.13 -49.05
C PRO A 452 26.45 4.32 -48.67
N VAL A 453 26.93 3.53 -47.72
CA VAL A 453 28.31 3.54 -47.19
C VAL A 453 28.90 2.14 -47.12
N MET A 454 30.23 2.01 -47.20
CA MET A 454 30.92 0.72 -47.09
C MET A 454 31.36 0.38 -45.66
N GLU A 455 31.39 1.37 -44.76
CA GLU A 455 31.72 1.22 -43.35
C GLU A 455 30.82 2.14 -42.52
N ARG A 456 30.31 1.65 -41.39
CA ARG A 456 29.48 2.43 -40.47
C ARG A 456 29.83 2.10 -39.02
N VAL A 457 30.29 3.11 -38.28
CA VAL A 457 30.56 3.01 -36.84
C VAL A 457 29.36 3.57 -36.09
N ILE A 458 28.82 2.77 -35.16
CA ILE A 458 27.73 3.18 -34.28
C ILE A 458 28.29 3.27 -32.85
N ASP A 459 28.24 4.47 -32.28
CA ASP A 459 28.80 4.75 -30.95
C ASP A 459 28.15 3.87 -29.87
N GLY A 460 28.96 3.32 -28.97
CA GLY A 460 28.52 2.35 -27.96
C GLY A 460 28.03 0.99 -28.48
N VAL A 461 28.03 0.74 -29.80
CA VAL A 461 27.52 -0.51 -30.40
C VAL A 461 28.62 -1.28 -31.13
N GLY A 462 29.32 -0.66 -32.08
CA GLY A 462 30.38 -1.32 -32.84
C GLY A 462 30.50 -0.84 -34.29
N ASN A 463 31.36 -1.51 -35.06
CA ASN A 463 31.70 -1.15 -36.44
C ASN A 463 31.20 -2.18 -37.45
N TRP A 464 30.50 -1.72 -38.49
CA TRP A 464 30.01 -2.53 -39.60
C TRP A 464 30.78 -2.25 -40.88
N LYS A 465 31.12 -3.29 -41.65
CA LYS A 465 31.82 -3.17 -42.94
C LYS A 465 31.19 -4.05 -44.01
N ALA A 466 30.85 -3.50 -45.18
CA ALA A 466 30.47 -4.28 -46.35
C ALA A 466 31.70 -4.59 -47.22
N ASP A 467 31.86 -5.84 -47.64
CA ASP A 467 32.87 -6.29 -48.61
C ASP A 467 32.19 -6.46 -49.99
N PRO A 468 32.79 -5.93 -51.08
CA PRO A 468 32.36 -6.17 -52.46
C PRO A 468 32.24 -7.64 -52.91
N LYS A 469 32.68 -8.60 -52.08
CA LYS A 469 32.52 -10.04 -52.26
C LYS A 469 31.21 -10.60 -51.68
N GLY A 470 30.34 -9.76 -51.12
CA GLY A 470 29.01 -10.15 -50.63
C GLY A 470 28.93 -10.49 -49.14
N THR A 471 29.89 -10.01 -48.33
CA THR A 471 29.91 -10.24 -46.88
C THR A 471 29.83 -8.91 -46.13
N ILE A 472 29.11 -8.89 -45.01
CA ILE A 472 29.13 -7.78 -44.05
C ILE A 472 29.81 -8.26 -42.76
N THR A 473 30.77 -7.50 -42.24
CA THR A 473 31.46 -7.80 -40.99
C THR A 473 31.00 -6.84 -39.90
N PHE A 474 30.71 -7.35 -38.70
CA PHE A 474 30.44 -6.55 -37.50
C PHE A 474 31.54 -6.75 -36.46
N THR A 475 32.06 -5.68 -35.87
CA THR A 475 33.01 -5.72 -34.75
C THR A 475 32.38 -5.00 -33.56
N PRO A 476 31.98 -5.71 -32.49
CA PRO A 476 31.35 -5.11 -31.32
C PRO A 476 32.24 -4.06 -30.65
N SER A 477 31.62 -3.01 -30.10
CA SER A 477 32.31 -2.09 -29.19
C SER A 477 32.59 -2.78 -27.86
N PRO A 478 33.73 -2.53 -27.19
CA PRO A 478 33.97 -2.99 -25.82
C PRO A 478 32.88 -2.56 -24.81
N ASP A 479 32.18 -1.45 -25.07
CA ASP A 479 31.12 -0.91 -24.22
C ASP A 479 29.71 -1.35 -24.64
N PHE A 480 29.59 -2.31 -25.57
CA PHE A 480 28.28 -2.74 -26.07
C PHE A 480 27.54 -3.57 -25.01
N GLU A 481 26.40 -3.06 -24.53
CA GLU A 481 25.58 -3.72 -23.50
C GLU A 481 24.21 -4.20 -24.04
N GLY A 482 23.95 -4.01 -25.34
CA GLY A 482 22.64 -4.26 -25.94
C GLY A 482 22.44 -5.74 -26.33
N PRO A 483 21.19 -6.24 -26.31
CA PRO A 483 20.89 -7.63 -26.72
C PRO A 483 21.14 -7.91 -28.20
N GLU A 484 21.25 -6.84 -29.01
CA GLU A 484 21.41 -6.94 -30.46
C GLU A 484 22.08 -5.70 -31.07
N ALA A 485 22.81 -5.91 -32.16
CA ALA A 485 23.30 -4.86 -33.05
C ALA A 485 22.59 -4.99 -34.41
N LYS A 486 22.18 -3.87 -34.98
CA LYS A 486 21.44 -3.82 -36.26
C LYS A 486 22.10 -2.89 -37.26
N ILE A 487 22.10 -3.27 -38.53
CA ILE A 487 22.48 -2.41 -39.65
C ILE A 487 21.53 -2.62 -40.83
N LYS A 488 21.14 -1.54 -41.51
CA LYS A 488 20.46 -1.66 -42.80
C LYS A 488 21.49 -1.75 -43.91
N TYR A 489 21.21 -2.58 -44.91
CA TYR A 489 21.99 -2.65 -46.13
C TYR A 489 21.08 -2.66 -47.35
N GLN A 490 21.63 -2.35 -48.50
CA GLN A 490 20.96 -2.48 -49.78
C GLN A 490 21.81 -3.26 -50.77
N ILE A 491 21.15 -3.94 -51.70
CA ILE A 491 21.76 -4.74 -52.75
C ILE A 491 20.81 -4.83 -53.94
N ASP A 492 21.35 -4.80 -55.15
CA ASP A 492 20.57 -4.99 -56.37
C ASP A 492 20.35 -6.48 -56.62
N VAL A 493 19.09 -6.84 -56.89
CA VAL A 493 18.67 -8.21 -57.19
C VAL A 493 18.05 -8.22 -58.58
N THR A 494 18.51 -9.15 -59.42
CA THR A 494 17.98 -9.36 -60.78
C THR A 494 17.11 -10.61 -60.82
N GLU A 495 15.82 -10.42 -61.06
CA GLU A 495 14.84 -11.50 -61.24
C GLU A 495 14.32 -11.43 -62.69
N GLY A 496 14.79 -12.34 -63.56
CA GLY A 496 14.48 -12.30 -65.00
C GLY A 496 15.24 -11.16 -65.72
N GLU A 497 14.52 -10.24 -66.37
CA GLU A 497 15.10 -9.04 -67.02
C GLU A 497 15.02 -7.77 -66.13
N VAL A 498 14.49 -7.87 -64.91
CA VAL A 498 14.26 -6.71 -64.03
C VAL A 498 15.26 -6.73 -62.88
N THR A 499 15.97 -5.62 -62.70
CA THR A 499 16.86 -5.37 -61.55
C THR A 499 16.20 -4.38 -60.60
N THR A 500 16.12 -4.73 -59.32
CA THR A 500 15.59 -3.87 -58.25
C THR A 500 16.55 -3.81 -57.08
N THR A 501 16.78 -2.61 -56.54
CA THR A 501 17.48 -2.42 -55.26
C THR A 501 16.55 -2.83 -54.12
N LYS A 502 16.93 -3.88 -53.39
CA LYS A 502 16.26 -4.28 -52.15
C LYS A 502 17.03 -3.72 -50.96
N SER A 503 16.31 -3.26 -49.95
CA SER A 503 16.89 -2.82 -48.67
C SER A 503 16.42 -3.74 -47.57
N GLU A 504 17.37 -4.30 -46.82
CA GLU A 504 17.10 -5.22 -45.72
C GLU A 504 17.83 -4.79 -44.44
N THR A 505 17.46 -5.39 -43.31
CA THR A 505 18.15 -5.17 -42.04
C THR A 505 18.89 -6.43 -41.62
N LEU A 506 20.21 -6.32 -41.46
CA LEU A 506 21.03 -7.34 -40.86
C LEU A 506 21.07 -7.15 -39.34
N ARG A 507 20.83 -8.23 -38.59
CA ARG A 507 20.92 -8.28 -37.14
C ARG A 507 22.05 -9.20 -36.72
N VAL A 508 22.80 -8.81 -35.70
CA VAL A 508 23.73 -9.66 -34.97
C VAL A 508 23.27 -9.69 -33.52
N LEU A 509 23.01 -10.89 -32.99
CA LEU A 509 22.53 -11.10 -31.63
C LEU A 509 23.67 -11.47 -30.69
N VAL A 510 23.51 -11.09 -29.43
CA VAL A 510 24.37 -11.50 -28.33
C VAL A 510 23.70 -12.66 -27.60
N ASP A 511 24.39 -13.79 -27.51
CA ASP A 511 23.91 -14.97 -26.80
C ASP A 511 23.56 -14.63 -25.32
N GLY A 512 22.41 -15.09 -24.83
CA GLY A 512 21.96 -14.86 -23.44
C GLY A 512 21.34 -13.49 -23.12
N MET A 513 21.12 -12.60 -24.09
CA MET A 513 20.48 -11.28 -23.87
C MET A 513 19.29 -11.07 -24.81
N THR A 514 18.05 -11.02 -24.31
CA THR A 514 16.85 -10.80 -25.14
C THR A 514 15.84 -9.81 -24.56
N PRO A 515 15.18 -8.98 -25.40
CA PRO A 515 14.02 -8.19 -25.02
C PRO A 515 12.78 -9.09 -24.94
N ILE A 516 12.29 -9.33 -23.72
CA ILE A 516 11.11 -10.18 -23.47
C ILE A 516 9.84 -9.44 -23.91
N VAL A 517 9.09 -10.02 -24.85
CA VAL A 517 7.73 -9.59 -25.21
C VAL A 517 6.73 -10.62 -24.67
N SER A 518 5.48 -10.23 -24.44
CA SER A 518 4.39 -11.14 -24.04
C SER A 518 3.39 -11.26 -25.20
N GLN A 519 2.99 -12.48 -25.56
CA GLN A 519 1.96 -12.75 -26.57
C GLN A 519 0.69 -13.27 -25.89
N GLY A 520 -0.46 -12.69 -26.24
CA GLY A 520 -1.77 -12.94 -25.63
C GLY A 520 -2.39 -11.67 -25.01
N PRO A 521 -3.71 -11.63 -24.77
CA PRO A 521 -4.32 -10.50 -24.08
C PRO A 521 -3.75 -10.38 -22.67
N SER A 522 -3.29 -9.19 -22.29
CA SER A 522 -2.77 -8.96 -20.94
C SER A 522 -3.84 -9.28 -19.88
N PRO A 523 -3.47 -9.59 -18.62
CA PRO A 523 -4.45 -9.78 -17.55
C PRO A 523 -5.46 -8.63 -17.42
N ALA A 524 -4.99 -7.39 -17.62
CA ALA A 524 -5.85 -6.20 -17.66
C ALA A 524 -6.85 -6.21 -18.84
N THR A 525 -6.46 -6.77 -19.99
CA THR A 525 -7.35 -6.93 -21.15
C THR A 525 -8.40 -8.00 -20.88
N ILE A 526 -8.01 -9.15 -20.34
CA ILE A 526 -8.92 -10.24 -19.94
C ILE A 526 -9.93 -9.69 -18.92
N ASP A 527 -9.46 -9.05 -17.87
CA ASP A 527 -10.29 -8.42 -16.84
C ASP A 527 -11.30 -7.43 -17.45
N LYS A 528 -10.85 -6.51 -18.29
CA LYS A 528 -11.71 -5.54 -18.96
C LYS A 528 -12.79 -6.21 -19.81
N THR A 529 -12.44 -7.24 -20.58
CA THR A 529 -13.37 -7.99 -21.41
C THR A 529 -14.42 -8.70 -20.55
N LEU A 530 -14.00 -9.41 -19.50
CA LEU A 530 -14.91 -10.12 -18.60
C LEU A 530 -15.87 -9.18 -17.89
N ARG A 531 -15.42 -8.00 -17.42
CA ARG A 531 -16.33 -7.02 -16.82
C ARG A 531 -17.39 -6.54 -17.79
N SER A 532 -17.02 -6.32 -19.05
CA SER A 532 -17.94 -5.80 -20.06
C SER A 532 -18.95 -6.84 -20.51
N LEU A 533 -18.56 -8.12 -20.55
CA LEU A 533 -19.34 -9.17 -21.21
C LEU A 533 -19.99 -10.16 -20.24
N VAL A 534 -19.50 -10.26 -19.00
CA VAL A 534 -19.92 -11.28 -18.03
C VAL A 534 -20.42 -10.61 -16.73
N PRO A 535 -21.74 -10.38 -16.58
CA PRO A 535 -22.28 -9.68 -15.40
C PRO A 535 -21.92 -10.33 -14.06
N LEU A 536 -21.88 -11.68 -13.99
CA LEU A 536 -21.49 -12.40 -12.77
C LEU A 536 -20.05 -12.08 -12.36
N TYR A 537 -19.14 -11.88 -13.32
CA TYR A 537 -17.77 -11.45 -13.03
C TYR A 537 -17.75 -10.08 -12.36
N GLY A 538 -18.52 -9.12 -12.89
CA GLY A 538 -18.70 -7.81 -12.28
C GLY A 538 -19.23 -7.88 -10.85
N VAL A 539 -20.23 -8.75 -10.59
CA VAL A 539 -20.76 -9.00 -9.24
C VAL A 539 -19.70 -9.56 -8.29
N MET A 540 -18.87 -10.51 -8.74
CA MET A 540 -17.78 -11.06 -7.92
C MET A 540 -16.78 -9.97 -7.51
N MET A 541 -16.34 -9.14 -8.47
CA MET A 541 -15.40 -8.05 -8.20
C MET A 541 -16.00 -6.96 -7.30
N ASP A 542 -17.27 -6.61 -7.50
CA ASP A 542 -18.00 -5.68 -6.62
C ASP A 542 -18.16 -6.23 -5.20
N THR A 543 -18.34 -7.55 -5.06
CA THR A 543 -18.43 -8.22 -3.75
C THR A 543 -17.10 -8.12 -2.99
N ILE A 544 -15.97 -8.35 -3.66
CA ILE A 544 -14.62 -8.09 -3.09
C ILE A 544 -14.50 -6.61 -2.69
N THR A 545 -14.89 -5.71 -3.59
CA THR A 545 -14.79 -4.26 -3.39
C THR A 545 -15.56 -3.79 -2.15
N LYS A 546 -16.80 -4.26 -1.97
CA LYS A 546 -17.62 -3.93 -0.80
C LYS A 546 -17.01 -4.43 0.50
N ARG A 547 -16.41 -5.63 0.47
CA ARG A 547 -15.71 -6.19 1.61
C ARG A 547 -14.50 -5.34 1.97
N GLU A 548 -13.62 -5.05 1.01
CA GLU A 548 -12.39 -4.28 1.26
C GLU A 548 -12.67 -2.82 1.68
N ASN A 549 -13.79 -2.26 1.22
CA ASN A 549 -14.27 -0.96 1.65
C ASN A 549 -14.99 -0.97 3.01
N CYS A 550 -15.13 -2.11 3.69
CA CYS A 550 -15.60 -2.10 5.07
C CYS A 550 -14.39 -1.84 5.99
N MET A 551 -14.22 -0.58 6.39
CA MET A 551 -13.03 -0.13 7.10
C MET A 551 -13.33 0.43 8.49
N PRO A 552 -12.42 0.21 9.46
CA PRO A 552 -12.48 0.86 10.76
C PRO A 552 -12.30 2.39 10.67
N PRO A 553 -12.96 3.18 11.54
CA PRO A 553 -12.99 4.64 11.45
C PRO A 553 -11.75 5.40 11.97
N ALA A 554 -10.89 4.81 12.82
CA ALA A 554 -9.88 5.57 13.56
C ALA A 554 -8.94 6.41 12.69
N ALA A 555 -8.55 5.91 11.52
CA ALA A 555 -7.68 6.66 10.60
C ALA A 555 -8.40 7.84 9.93
N GLY A 556 -9.66 7.67 9.55
CA GLY A 556 -10.50 8.78 9.09
C GLY A 556 -10.70 9.83 10.18
N MET A 557 -10.92 9.39 11.42
CA MET A 557 -11.02 10.28 12.57
C MET A 557 -9.74 11.05 12.86
N ALA A 558 -8.57 10.44 12.73
CA ALA A 558 -7.30 11.15 12.84
C ALA A 558 -7.18 12.26 11.79
N GLY A 559 -7.69 12.03 10.57
CA GLY A 559 -7.75 13.03 9.51
C GLY A 559 -8.65 14.19 9.91
N LEU A 560 -9.86 13.88 10.38
CA LEU A 560 -10.82 14.90 10.83
C LEU A 560 -10.30 15.70 12.03
N TYR A 561 -9.59 15.07 12.96
CA TYR A 561 -8.92 15.76 14.06
C TYR A 561 -7.89 16.75 13.52
N THR A 562 -7.03 16.30 12.60
CA THR A 562 -6.05 17.17 11.94
C THR A 562 -6.73 18.35 11.23
N MET A 563 -7.81 18.09 10.50
CA MET A 563 -8.58 19.13 9.82
C MET A 563 -9.16 20.17 10.80
N VAL A 564 -9.80 19.70 11.88
CA VAL A 564 -10.42 20.58 12.89
C VAL A 564 -9.37 21.40 13.62
N ASP A 565 -8.28 20.77 14.04
CA ASP A 565 -7.21 21.44 14.75
C ASP A 565 -6.61 22.57 13.90
N ASN A 566 -6.33 22.29 12.62
CA ASN A 566 -5.73 23.26 11.71
C ASN A 566 -6.68 24.41 11.34
N SER A 567 -8.00 24.18 11.35
CA SER A 567 -9.00 25.16 10.91
C SER A 567 -9.66 25.94 12.05
N ARG A 568 -9.79 25.32 13.23
CA ARG A 568 -10.59 25.83 14.36
C ARG A 568 -9.89 25.71 15.71
N GLY A 569 -8.70 25.12 15.76
CA GLY A 569 -7.96 24.86 16.98
C GLY A 569 -8.41 23.61 17.72
N VAL A 570 -7.49 23.03 18.50
CA VAL A 570 -7.66 21.77 19.25
C VAL A 570 -8.78 21.83 20.31
N TRP A 571 -9.18 23.04 20.73
CA TRP A 571 -10.29 23.28 21.65
C TRP A 571 -11.66 23.09 21.02
N LYS A 572 -11.78 22.95 19.70
CA LYS A 572 -13.03 22.58 19.05
C LYS A 572 -13.23 21.06 19.08
N ALA A 573 -14.38 20.62 19.56
CA ALA A 573 -14.80 19.21 19.49
C ALA A 573 -14.81 18.69 18.04
N PRO A 574 -14.15 17.56 17.73
CA PRO A 574 -14.11 16.97 16.39
C PRO A 574 -15.37 16.12 16.10
N ALA A 575 -16.54 16.73 16.26
CA ALA A 575 -17.85 16.14 16.02
C ALA A 575 -18.77 17.14 15.31
N ASN A 576 -19.88 16.62 14.76
CA ASN A 576 -20.74 17.29 13.80
C ASN A 576 -19.99 17.65 12.51
N ILE A 577 -19.29 16.65 11.95
CA ILE A 577 -18.45 16.79 10.76
C ILE A 577 -18.70 15.59 9.86
N SER A 578 -18.89 15.84 8.56
CA SER A 578 -19.07 14.81 7.55
C SER A 578 -17.78 14.04 7.31
N VAL A 579 -17.89 12.72 7.15
CA VAL A 579 -16.76 11.85 6.78
C VAL A 579 -16.69 11.74 5.25
N ASN A 580 -15.54 12.09 4.68
CA ASN A 580 -15.28 11.99 3.25
C ASN A 580 -14.98 10.54 2.85
N SER A 581 -15.30 10.21 1.60
CA SER A 581 -15.09 8.88 1.00
C SER A 581 -15.80 7.75 1.76
N VAL A 582 -16.96 8.08 2.34
CA VAL A 582 -17.84 7.15 3.05
C VAL A 582 -19.20 7.15 2.37
N VAL A 583 -19.70 5.94 2.09
CA VAL A 583 -21.05 5.68 1.61
C VAL A 583 -22.04 5.69 2.79
N GLY A 584 -21.66 5.08 3.91
CA GLY A 584 -22.46 5.06 5.13
C GLY A 584 -21.83 4.21 6.24
N PRO A 585 -22.39 4.26 7.46
CA PRO A 585 -22.01 3.34 8.52
C PRO A 585 -22.51 1.92 8.21
N THR A 586 -21.78 0.92 8.72
CA THR A 586 -22.15 -0.51 8.61
C THR A 586 -23.39 -0.87 9.41
N VAL A 587 -23.68 -0.10 10.46
CA VAL A 587 -24.85 -0.24 11.33
C VAL A 587 -25.53 1.11 11.46
N ASN A 588 -26.86 1.15 11.32
CA ASN A 588 -27.63 2.36 11.56
C ASN A 588 -27.96 2.45 13.05
N ILE A 589 -27.38 3.44 13.73
CA ILE A 589 -27.60 3.66 15.16
C ILE A 589 -28.81 4.60 15.36
N ASP A 590 -29.79 4.16 16.14
CA ASP A 590 -30.92 5.00 16.54
C ASP A 590 -30.59 5.90 17.76
N HIS A 591 -31.55 6.70 18.23
CA HIS A 591 -31.32 7.61 19.34
C HIS A 591 -31.09 6.90 20.68
N ALA A 592 -31.81 5.81 20.95
CA ALA A 592 -31.70 5.07 22.21
C ALA A 592 -30.40 4.27 22.28
N GLU A 593 -29.99 3.69 21.14
CA GLU A 593 -28.69 3.03 21.01
C GLU A 593 -27.54 4.02 21.20
N GLN A 594 -27.66 5.22 20.62
CA GLN A 594 -26.65 6.28 20.82
C GLN A 594 -26.57 6.73 22.28
N GLU A 595 -27.68 6.84 23.00
CA GLU A 595 -27.69 7.19 24.42
C GLU A 595 -26.81 6.22 25.24
N ASN A 596 -26.98 4.92 25.02
CA ASN A 596 -26.17 3.87 25.65
C ASN A 596 -24.70 3.89 25.21
N LEU A 597 -24.38 4.31 23.98
CA LEU A 597 -22.99 4.51 23.54
C LEU A 597 -22.34 5.70 24.25
N ASN A 598 -23.07 6.79 24.42
CA ASN A 598 -22.59 8.00 25.06
C ASN A 598 -22.46 7.86 26.58
N VAL A 599 -23.47 7.32 27.28
CA VAL A 599 -23.46 7.12 28.74
C VAL A 599 -23.70 5.66 29.04
N SER A 600 -22.78 5.04 29.79
CA SER A 600 -22.92 3.68 30.27
C SER A 600 -22.60 3.58 31.77
N THR A 601 -23.10 2.53 32.40
CA THR A 601 -22.76 2.19 33.80
C THR A 601 -21.27 1.93 34.00
N THR A 602 -20.57 1.49 32.96
CA THR A 602 -19.11 1.29 32.97
C THR A 602 -18.32 2.59 32.83
N GLY A 603 -18.96 3.68 32.42
CA GLY A 603 -18.34 4.98 32.15
C GLY A 603 -17.49 5.07 30.89
N LYS A 604 -17.48 4.00 30.08
CA LYS A 604 -16.67 3.88 28.86
C LYS A 604 -17.47 4.31 27.63
N SER A 605 -17.46 5.61 27.35
CA SER A 605 -18.17 6.19 26.20
C SER A 605 -17.57 5.74 24.87
N ILE A 606 -18.44 5.62 23.87
CA ILE A 606 -18.09 5.31 22.48
C ILE A 606 -18.76 6.34 21.59
N ASN A 607 -18.02 6.91 20.65
CA ASN A 607 -18.52 7.97 19.78
C ASN A 607 -19.21 7.37 18.56
N ALA A 608 -20.46 7.76 18.33
CA ALA A 608 -21.26 7.25 17.22
C ALA A 608 -20.91 7.94 15.89
N ILE A 609 -20.94 7.17 14.79
CA ILE A 609 -20.94 7.67 13.40
C ILE A 609 -22.30 7.35 12.81
N ARG A 610 -23.03 8.36 12.34
CA ARG A 610 -24.46 8.24 11.99
C ARG A 610 -24.80 8.90 10.65
N PRO A 611 -25.76 8.37 9.89
CA PRO A 611 -26.26 9.03 8.70
C PRO A 611 -27.36 10.03 9.06
N PHE A 612 -27.32 11.20 8.43
CA PHE A 612 -28.33 12.25 8.54
C PHE A 612 -28.84 12.62 7.15
N VAL A 613 -30.16 12.69 7.00
CA VAL A 613 -30.81 13.03 5.72
C VAL A 613 -30.43 14.46 5.35
N GLY A 614 -29.80 14.65 4.19
CA GLY A 614 -29.36 15.96 3.70
C GLY A 614 -27.95 16.40 4.16
N GLU A 615 -27.37 15.77 5.18
CA GLU A 615 -26.04 16.11 5.74
C GLU A 615 -25.00 15.00 5.55
N GLY A 616 -25.43 13.80 5.13
CA GLY A 616 -24.55 12.66 4.89
C GLY A 616 -24.18 11.90 6.16
N THR A 617 -23.02 11.25 6.18
CA THR A 617 -22.54 10.50 7.36
C THR A 617 -21.70 11.41 8.25
N LEU A 618 -22.17 11.67 9.47
CA LEU A 618 -21.54 12.57 10.42
C LEU A 618 -20.91 11.81 11.59
N VAL A 619 -19.79 12.32 12.08
CA VAL A 619 -19.28 11.98 13.41
C VAL A 619 -20.15 12.66 14.45
N TRP A 620 -20.74 11.89 15.35
CA TRP A 620 -21.80 12.35 16.25
C TRP A 620 -21.48 12.05 17.73
N GLY A 621 -20.22 12.19 18.11
CA GLY A 621 -19.74 12.09 19.50
C GLY A 621 -18.33 12.68 19.63
N ALA A 622 -18.03 13.30 20.78
CA ALA A 622 -16.73 13.88 21.09
C ALA A 622 -16.24 13.56 22.52
N ARG A 623 -16.63 12.40 23.05
CA ARG A 623 -16.23 11.93 24.38
C ARG A 623 -14.95 11.09 24.33
N THR A 624 -14.14 11.21 25.37
CA THR A 624 -13.04 10.27 25.66
C THR A 624 -13.64 8.94 26.15
N LEU A 625 -12.81 7.93 26.38
CA LEU A 625 -13.27 6.70 27.04
C LEU A 625 -13.58 6.93 28.53
N ASP A 626 -13.17 8.06 29.13
CA ASP A 626 -13.54 8.45 30.49
C ASP A 626 -14.82 9.32 30.49
N GLY A 627 -15.90 8.73 29.98
CA GLY A 627 -17.14 9.43 29.67
C GLY A 627 -17.92 9.95 30.86
N ASN A 628 -17.81 9.27 32.00
CA ASN A 628 -18.52 9.66 33.21
C ASN A 628 -17.79 10.74 34.02
N SER A 629 -16.50 10.96 33.74
CA SER A 629 -15.74 12.07 34.33
C SER A 629 -16.41 13.41 34.05
N LEU A 630 -16.32 14.34 35.00
CA LEU A 630 -16.72 15.73 34.79
C LEU A 630 -15.56 16.56 34.25
N ASP A 631 -14.32 16.14 34.46
CA ASP A 631 -13.14 16.89 34.07
C ASP A 631 -12.65 16.48 32.67
N TRP A 632 -12.60 15.17 32.42
CA TRP A 632 -11.93 14.59 31.26
C TRP A 632 -12.87 13.97 30.23
N ARG A 633 -14.16 14.27 30.34
CA ARG A 633 -15.22 13.72 29.46
C ARG A 633 -14.96 13.92 27.98
N TYR A 634 -14.43 15.09 27.59
CA TYR A 634 -14.44 15.54 26.20
C TYR A 634 -13.05 15.52 25.57
N ILE A 635 -13.00 15.06 24.31
CA ILE A 635 -11.77 14.94 23.52
C ILE A 635 -11.05 16.28 23.39
N ASN A 636 -11.77 17.35 23.04
CA ASN A 636 -11.19 18.68 22.86
C ASN A 636 -10.62 19.24 24.18
N VAL A 637 -11.27 18.94 25.31
CA VAL A 637 -10.77 19.36 26.63
C VAL A 637 -9.44 18.68 26.94
N ARG A 638 -9.37 17.34 26.83
CA ARG A 638 -8.12 16.60 27.08
C ARG A 638 -7.00 17.05 26.15
N ARG A 639 -7.27 17.12 24.85
CA ARG A 639 -6.24 17.46 23.84
C ARG A 639 -5.76 18.91 23.96
N THR A 640 -6.63 19.84 24.36
CA THR A 640 -6.21 21.22 24.66
C THR A 640 -5.30 21.29 25.87
N MET A 641 -5.64 20.56 26.94
CA MET A 641 -4.77 20.47 28.12
C MET A 641 -3.41 19.87 27.79
N ILE A 642 -3.37 18.76 27.04
CA ILE A 642 -2.12 18.15 26.56
C ILE A 642 -1.25 19.18 25.80
N MET A 643 -1.85 19.93 24.88
CA MET A 643 -1.13 20.95 24.10
C MET A 643 -0.55 22.05 24.99
N MET A 644 -1.32 22.55 25.96
CA MET A 644 -0.87 23.61 26.87
C MET A 644 0.24 23.12 27.80
N GLU A 645 0.06 21.95 28.42
CA GLU A 645 1.04 21.31 29.29
C GLU A 645 2.37 21.11 28.56
N GLU A 646 2.32 20.56 27.34
CA GLU A 646 3.51 20.27 26.56
C GLU A 646 4.23 21.55 26.09
N SER A 647 3.48 22.56 25.64
CA SER A 647 4.04 23.85 25.23
C SER A 647 4.74 24.55 26.39
N ILE A 648 4.09 24.63 27.54
CA ILE A 648 4.65 25.25 28.76
C ILE A 648 5.87 24.46 29.25
N ARG A 649 5.81 23.12 29.23
CA ARG A 649 6.93 22.26 29.63
C ARG A 649 8.15 22.48 28.76
N LEU A 650 7.99 22.56 27.43
CA LEU A 650 9.11 22.83 26.51
C LEU A 650 9.71 24.21 26.72
N ALA A 651 8.88 25.25 26.86
CA ALA A 651 9.35 26.61 27.12
C ALA A 651 10.07 26.75 28.47
N SER A 652 9.61 26.01 29.48
CA SER A 652 10.22 26.00 30.82
C SER A 652 11.61 25.38 30.85
N LYS A 653 12.01 24.56 29.87
CA LYS A 653 13.34 23.94 29.81
C LYS A 653 14.48 24.97 29.81
N ALA A 654 14.27 26.14 29.20
CA ALA A 654 15.27 27.20 29.16
C ALA A 654 15.61 27.79 30.53
N TYR A 655 14.80 27.51 31.56
CA TYR A 655 14.98 28.02 32.92
C TYR A 655 15.57 26.96 33.86
N VAL A 656 15.84 25.76 33.37
CA VAL A 656 16.52 24.72 34.16
C VAL A 656 17.96 25.17 34.42
N PHE A 657 18.37 25.13 35.69
CA PHE A 657 19.65 25.66 36.20
C PHE A 657 19.81 27.18 36.25
N GLU A 658 18.76 27.94 35.92
CA GLU A 658 18.75 29.38 36.22
C GLU A 658 18.65 29.62 37.74
N PRO A 659 19.17 30.76 38.26
CA PRO A 659 19.04 31.09 39.68
C PRO A 659 17.57 31.07 40.13
N ASN A 660 17.24 30.28 41.15
CA ASN A 660 15.88 30.17 41.71
C ASN A 660 15.52 31.42 42.54
N THR A 661 15.15 32.50 41.86
CA THR A 661 14.92 33.84 42.44
C THR A 661 13.62 34.46 41.91
N ALA A 662 13.13 35.48 42.61
CA ALA A 662 11.91 36.20 42.23
C ALA A 662 11.91 36.71 40.78
N ASN A 663 13.06 37.13 40.25
CA ASN A 663 13.17 37.57 38.85
C ASN A 663 12.86 36.43 37.87
N THR A 664 13.38 35.23 38.13
CA THR A 664 13.13 34.04 37.32
C THR A 664 11.66 33.66 37.36
N TRP A 665 11.05 33.70 38.55
CA TRP A 665 9.62 33.41 38.76
C TRP A 665 8.71 34.36 37.97
N VAL A 666 8.94 35.67 38.09
CA VAL A 666 8.15 36.70 37.38
C VAL A 666 8.31 36.55 35.86
N THR A 667 9.50 36.17 35.40
CA THR A 667 9.75 35.95 33.96
C THR A 667 8.97 34.74 33.45
N MET A 668 9.03 33.60 34.16
CA MET A 668 8.27 32.40 33.79
C MET A 668 6.76 32.64 33.88
N LYS A 669 6.28 33.34 34.92
CA LYS A 669 4.87 33.73 35.07
C LYS A 669 4.39 34.53 33.87
N SER A 670 5.08 35.64 33.57
CA SER A 670 4.74 36.51 32.43
C SER A 670 4.73 35.75 31.11
N MET A 671 5.70 34.84 30.90
CA MET A 671 5.76 34.00 29.70
C MET A 671 4.50 33.12 29.56
N ILE A 672 4.11 32.43 30.63
CA ILE A 672 2.94 31.55 30.62
C ILE A 672 1.65 32.36 30.46
N GLU A 673 1.50 33.48 31.17
CA GLU A 673 0.33 34.35 31.07
C GLU A 673 0.16 34.92 29.64
N ASN A 674 1.26 35.34 29.00
CA ASN A 674 1.20 35.83 27.61
C ASN A 674 0.75 34.74 26.63
N PHE A 675 1.21 33.50 26.84
CA PHE A 675 0.78 32.36 26.04
C PHE A 675 -0.70 32.06 26.20
N LEU A 676 -1.17 31.93 27.45
CA LEU A 676 -2.58 31.65 27.74
C LEU A 676 -3.49 32.80 27.29
N THR A 677 -3.03 34.05 27.36
CA THR A 677 -3.72 35.20 26.78
C THR A 677 -3.91 35.05 25.27
N SER A 678 -2.90 34.53 24.56
CA SER A 678 -3.00 34.26 23.12
C SER A 678 -4.06 33.19 22.82
N ILE A 679 -4.08 32.10 23.58
CA ILE A 679 -5.08 31.03 23.43
C ILE A 679 -6.49 31.53 23.76
N TRP A 680 -6.65 32.33 24.82
CA TRP A 680 -7.93 32.96 25.17
C TRP A 680 -8.44 33.89 24.07
N LYS A 681 -7.57 34.74 23.50
CA LYS A 681 -7.92 35.62 22.37
C LYS A 681 -8.38 34.85 21.12
N GLN A 682 -7.89 33.62 20.94
CA GLN A 682 -8.30 32.71 19.86
C GLN A 682 -9.57 31.91 20.19
N GLY A 683 -10.14 32.09 21.39
CA GLY A 683 -11.36 31.43 21.85
C GLY A 683 -11.15 30.02 22.41
N GLY A 684 -9.91 29.64 22.75
CA GLY A 684 -9.63 28.32 23.33
C GLY A 684 -9.91 28.19 24.82
N LEU A 685 -9.94 29.31 25.54
CA LEU A 685 -10.29 29.39 26.95
C LEU A 685 -11.58 30.18 27.14
N ALA A 686 -12.41 29.77 28.10
CA ALA A 686 -13.69 30.38 28.43
C ALA A 686 -13.50 31.48 29.48
N GLY A 687 -14.12 32.64 29.28
CA GLY A 687 -14.06 33.77 30.21
C GLY A 687 -14.28 35.10 29.48
N ALA A 688 -14.96 36.05 30.12
CA ALA A 688 -15.19 37.36 29.50
C ALA A 688 -13.93 38.24 29.52
N VAL A 689 -13.06 38.01 30.50
CA VAL A 689 -11.73 38.61 30.66
C VAL A 689 -10.68 37.52 30.92
N PRO A 690 -9.37 37.78 30.71
CA PRO A 690 -8.31 36.78 30.94
C PRO A 690 -8.34 36.18 32.34
N GLU A 691 -8.68 36.97 33.36
CA GLU A 691 -8.69 36.55 34.77
C GLU A 691 -9.81 35.55 35.10
N ASP A 692 -10.89 35.53 34.30
CA ASP A 692 -11.92 34.48 34.38
C ASP A 692 -11.43 33.18 33.72
N ALA A 693 -10.52 33.30 32.76
CA ALA A 693 -10.11 32.22 31.88
C ALA A 693 -8.90 31.43 32.37
N PHE A 694 -7.94 32.09 33.03
CA PHE A 694 -6.77 31.44 33.60
C PHE A 694 -6.13 32.23 34.73
N SER A 695 -5.32 31.56 35.55
CA SER A 695 -4.43 32.20 36.52
C SER A 695 -3.11 31.44 36.64
N VAL A 696 -2.02 32.18 36.90
CA VAL A 696 -0.67 31.62 37.09
C VAL A 696 -0.11 32.04 38.44
N HIS A 697 0.19 31.05 39.27
CA HIS A 697 0.70 31.22 40.63
C HIS A 697 2.14 30.73 40.71
N VAL A 698 3.02 31.57 41.26
CA VAL A 698 4.43 31.24 41.50
C VAL A 698 5.02 32.23 42.51
N GLY A 699 5.60 31.71 43.59
CA GLY A 699 6.33 32.53 44.56
C GLY A 699 6.52 31.88 45.92
N LEU A 700 7.41 32.47 46.74
CA LEU A 700 7.61 32.09 48.14
C LEU A 700 6.40 32.50 48.97
N GLY A 701 5.78 31.53 49.65
CA GLY A 701 4.53 31.72 50.39
C GLY A 701 3.27 31.66 49.54
N ASP A 702 3.39 31.49 48.21
CA ASP A 702 2.28 31.24 47.28
C ASP A 702 2.26 29.77 46.87
N THR A 703 3.22 29.34 46.04
CA THR A 703 3.37 27.94 45.58
C THR A 703 4.57 27.21 46.17
N MET A 704 5.52 27.94 46.76
CA MET A 704 6.78 27.41 47.26
C MET A 704 7.02 27.80 48.71
N THR A 705 7.68 26.91 49.45
CA THR A 705 8.22 27.16 50.79
C THR A 705 9.71 27.52 50.71
N ALA A 706 10.29 27.97 51.82
CA ALA A 706 11.74 28.20 51.89
C ALA A 706 12.53 26.89 51.67
N VAL A 707 11.98 25.74 52.08
CA VAL A 707 12.60 24.43 51.88
C VAL A 707 12.64 24.09 50.40
N ASP A 708 11.54 24.31 49.66
CA ASP A 708 11.52 24.07 48.21
C ASP A 708 12.63 24.86 47.50
N ILE A 709 12.88 26.11 47.90
CA ILE A 709 13.97 26.92 47.32
C ILE A 709 15.34 26.34 47.65
N LEU A 710 15.57 25.92 48.90
CA LEU A 710 16.83 25.31 49.33
C LEU A 710 17.10 23.96 48.65
N GLU A 711 16.03 23.21 48.35
CA GLU A 711 16.07 21.96 47.57
C GLU A 711 16.17 22.20 46.06
N GLY A 712 16.17 23.46 45.61
CA GLY A 712 16.26 23.83 44.20
C GLY A 712 14.96 23.56 43.40
N ILE A 713 13.83 23.40 44.09
CA ILE A 713 12.52 23.15 43.49
C ILE A 713 11.82 24.49 43.20
N LEU A 714 11.34 24.64 41.97
CA LEU A 714 10.47 25.73 41.54
C LEU A 714 9.10 25.17 41.18
N ARG A 715 8.03 25.59 41.87
CA ARG A 715 6.65 25.16 41.60
C ARG A 715 5.82 26.29 40.99
N ILE A 716 5.19 26.00 39.85
CA ILE A 716 4.22 26.89 39.20
C ILE A 716 2.87 26.15 39.19
N THR A 717 1.81 26.83 39.61
CA THR A 717 0.44 26.34 39.47
C THR A 717 -0.27 27.15 38.39
N VAL A 718 -0.79 26.46 37.39
CA VAL A 718 -1.53 27.06 36.27
C VAL A 718 -2.97 26.55 36.33
N LEU A 719 -3.92 27.47 36.42
CA LEU A 719 -5.35 27.17 36.37
C LEU A 719 -5.91 27.68 35.04
N VAL A 720 -6.75 26.89 34.37
CA VAL A 720 -7.34 27.24 33.07
C VAL A 720 -8.80 26.77 32.98
N ALA A 721 -9.64 27.57 32.34
CA ALA A 721 -11.02 27.24 32.02
C ALA A 721 -11.13 26.90 30.53
N VAL A 722 -11.04 25.61 30.18
CA VAL A 722 -11.14 25.16 28.78
C VAL A 722 -12.58 25.17 28.30
N VAL A 723 -12.81 25.57 27.04
CA VAL A 723 -14.13 25.57 26.43
C VAL A 723 -14.70 24.15 26.32
N ARG A 724 -15.95 23.97 26.74
CA ARG A 724 -16.70 22.71 26.65
C ARG A 724 -17.72 22.76 25.52
N PRO A 725 -17.97 21.65 24.80
CA PRO A 725 -18.98 21.62 23.75
C PRO A 725 -20.40 21.62 24.34
N ALA A 726 -21.34 22.26 23.64
CA ALA A 726 -22.77 22.09 23.90
C ALA A 726 -23.26 20.78 23.23
N GLU A 727 -23.33 19.70 24.01
CA GLU A 727 -23.79 18.38 23.51
C GLU A 727 -25.32 18.29 23.43
N PHE A 728 -26.04 19.02 24.28
CA PHE A 728 -27.51 19.02 24.35
C PHE A 728 -28.05 20.44 24.18
N ILE A 729 -29.08 20.59 23.35
CA ILE A 729 -29.82 21.85 23.15
C ILE A 729 -31.28 21.55 23.46
N GLU A 730 -31.80 22.14 24.53
CA GLU A 730 -33.22 22.05 24.90
C GLU A 730 -33.96 23.30 24.43
N ILE A 731 -34.97 23.13 23.57
CA ILE A 731 -35.85 24.21 23.11
C ILE A 731 -37.22 24.01 23.74
N THR A 732 -37.59 24.89 24.68
CA THR A 732 -38.91 24.86 25.32
C THR A 732 -39.87 25.79 24.58
N PHE A 733 -40.98 25.24 24.07
CA PHE A 733 -42.09 26.03 23.54
C PHE A 733 -43.14 26.27 24.63
N GLN A 734 -43.47 27.54 24.88
CA GLN A 734 -44.59 27.92 25.74
C GLN A 734 -45.54 28.81 24.96
N GLN A 735 -46.82 28.41 24.90
CA GLN A 735 -47.85 29.26 24.31
C GLN A 735 -48.12 30.43 25.26
N GLN A 736 -47.73 31.63 24.84
CA GLN A 736 -48.06 32.84 25.58
C GLN A 736 -49.53 33.19 25.35
N MET A 737 -50.25 33.56 26.41
CA MET A 737 -51.59 34.12 26.26
C MET A 737 -51.53 35.36 25.37
N GLN A 738 -52.45 35.44 24.41
CA GLN A 738 -52.56 36.58 23.51
C GLN A 738 -52.75 37.86 24.35
N LYS A 739 -51.80 38.79 24.25
CA LYS A 739 -51.80 40.04 25.03
C LYS A 739 -52.66 41.15 24.40
N SER A 740 -53.20 40.90 23.21
CA SER A 740 -54.21 41.69 22.50
C SER A 740 -54.82 40.90 21.36
#